data_AF-A0A7Y4JN68-F1
#
_entry.id   AF-A0A7Y4JN68-F1
#
_cell.length_a   1.000
_cell.length_b   1.000
_cell.length_c   1.000
_cell.angle_alpha   90.00
_cell.angle_beta   90.00
_cell.angle_gamma   90.00
#
_symmetry.space_group_name_H-M   'P 1'
#
loop_
_entity.id
_entity.type
_entity.pdbx_description
1 polymer ?
#
loop_
_entity_poly.entity_id
_entity_poly.type
_entity_poly.pdbx_seq_one_letter_code
_entity_poly.pdbx_strand_id
1 'polypeptide(L)'
;MISFLPPRMSRRRAPALLLPLLLTVACGEAPPDADALSTVDSALEAPVTVSFQEQVSPSTAYTGASDTTLSENSPTLNLGTDGLIRLDRDYPTGSGMTSNGLLRFDVSAIPANATVQAVRLTFNVRNSTTGEGYFVYAAGRAWTEGQATWTLAATGSPWSGAGASGSTDRGAVSFATLLPGATGSYGVDLNAAGISAVQGWVANAGTNQGFVLDAPTNLDGLELDSSEAATLANRPKLTVTYALPDGQGPAGNPGLSGLDNTGATIPDTNYAIPTGAIFLATNGNDSNAGTQAAPVATLNRAVALVPSGGTIVVRGGTYRDWLNNGAGNYRVATRPMTIQAYPHEQVWFDGTDVKPASAWTSDGAGHWFMDWSTPSFCNGGYYQYKYDAQPTTNTGPCSHFDMYGDPANPAAGDPQMVFIDGAYVHEVKTLAEATPGNFFYDWTNRRLYIATNPTGHTVEVAARPVALVLGSTGYALKGLGFRRYATNEYSGTTSAAVYIGATNSLVENCVFTRMAAGSLSIKPQGGVVRRSVFANNGFTAVGSNGSTNSGTVVADGLLLEENVVNANNTERFGTNCSRSCAQAGVKIAHMNGFTVRNNVFENNLGGAGFWCDEDCRGGVIVNNISRNNKIGIFYEVSDTGIIASNLIYDNTYAGIQTCSANTKIYNNTLVDNAAIDLWVYDDSRNEQDKRGSDIGPDTVNVQVVNNILSGGNITTFKASRSDNNFTNTGPNTFFSAMDYNSYYRSGGTGKSLINWVDTGGVNYTSLAAMRATHGWEAHGHDLASGGDPFFVNQSLRNYAVRSSSPAYLSGSPLPADVAQVLGVPAGTVTSRGALNWPGK
;
A
#
# COMPACT_ATOMS: atom_id res chain seq x y z
N MET A 1 -40.83 -7.79 31.66
CA MET A 1 -42.06 -7.23 32.25
C MET A 1 -41.75 -5.83 32.79
N ILE A 2 -42.79 -5.04 33.08
CA ILE A 2 -42.74 -3.66 33.59
C ILE A 2 -42.29 -2.65 32.51
N SER A 3 -43.07 -1.58 32.39
CA SER A 3 -42.92 -0.43 31.50
C SER A 3 -42.81 0.85 32.32
N PHE A 4 -42.43 1.98 31.71
CA PHE A 4 -43.05 3.29 31.99
C PHE A 4 -42.80 4.28 30.84
N LEU A 5 -43.70 5.25 30.68
CA LEU A 5 -43.65 6.36 29.72
C LEU A 5 -43.96 7.69 30.46
N PRO A 6 -43.68 8.88 29.87
CA PRO A 6 -43.45 10.15 30.59
C PRO A 6 -44.74 10.94 30.88
N PRO A 7 -44.66 12.21 31.36
CA PRO A 7 -44.91 13.33 30.40
C PRO A 7 -44.39 14.77 30.74
N ARG A 8 -44.42 15.66 29.71
CA ARG A 8 -44.85 17.11 29.73
C ARG A 8 -43.94 18.21 30.34
N MET A 9 -43.49 19.24 29.58
CA MET A 9 -44.11 20.58 29.26
C MET A 9 -43.67 21.76 30.19
N SER A 10 -43.62 23.06 29.83
CA SER A 10 -43.85 23.81 28.55
C SER A 10 -43.46 25.32 28.59
N ARG A 11 -43.19 25.92 27.40
CA ARG A 11 -43.63 27.27 26.89
C ARG A 11 -43.41 28.59 27.70
N ARG A 12 -42.71 29.60 27.12
CA ARG A 12 -43.16 30.94 26.56
C ARG A 12 -41.95 31.91 26.42
N ARG A 13 -41.91 33.04 25.68
CA ARG A 13 -42.62 33.63 24.49
C ARG A 13 -41.78 34.83 23.94
N ALA A 14 -41.96 35.27 22.68
CA ALA A 14 -41.47 36.56 22.12
C ALA A 14 -42.55 37.68 22.13
N PRO A 15 -42.29 38.95 21.71
CA PRO A 15 -42.44 39.32 20.27
C PRO A 15 -41.66 40.57 19.71
N ALA A 16 -41.66 40.71 18.36
CA ALA A 16 -41.71 41.97 17.54
C ALA A 16 -40.56 43.03 17.62
N LEU A 17 -40.13 43.78 16.58
CA LEU A 17 -40.40 43.94 15.11
C LEU A 17 -39.12 44.63 14.48
N LEU A 18 -38.95 45.18 13.26
CA LEU A 18 -39.80 45.58 12.09
C LEU A 18 -39.03 45.40 10.72
N LEU A 19 -38.93 46.44 9.86
CA LEU A 19 -38.49 46.48 8.42
C LEU A 19 -38.24 47.98 8.02
N PRO A 20 -37.88 48.45 6.77
CA PRO A 20 -37.68 47.78 5.45
C PRO A 20 -36.52 48.31 4.51
N LEU A 21 -36.47 47.79 3.26
CA LEU A 21 -35.81 48.31 2.02
C LEU A 21 -34.25 48.27 1.96
N LEU A 22 -33.58 48.19 0.80
CA LEU A 22 -33.96 48.42 -0.62
C LEU A 22 -33.35 47.34 -1.58
N LEU A 23 -33.72 47.36 -2.87
CA LEU A 23 -33.29 46.38 -3.90
C LEU A 23 -32.63 47.09 -5.10
N THR A 24 -31.48 46.60 -5.59
CA THR A 24 -30.97 46.84 -6.96
C THR A 24 -29.95 45.78 -7.38
N VAL A 25 -29.70 45.64 -8.69
CA VAL A 25 -28.87 44.58 -9.30
C VAL A 25 -27.62 45.17 -9.97
N ALA A 26 -26.48 44.49 -9.80
CA ALA A 26 -25.34 44.57 -10.72
C ALA A 26 -24.62 43.21 -10.75
N CYS A 27 -24.13 42.80 -11.91
CA CYS A 27 -23.24 41.64 -12.07
C CYS A 27 -21.85 42.13 -12.49
N GLY A 28 -20.80 41.46 -12.01
CA GLY A 28 -19.45 41.58 -12.58
C GLY A 28 -18.41 42.20 -11.65
N GLU A 29 -17.81 41.38 -10.80
CA GLU A 29 -16.41 41.52 -10.37
C GLU A 29 -15.70 40.19 -10.66
N ALA A 30 -14.40 40.24 -10.94
CA ALA A 30 -13.61 39.08 -11.36
C ALA A 30 -13.24 38.16 -10.17
N PRO A 31 -12.91 36.87 -10.42
CA PRO A 31 -12.22 36.07 -9.40
C PRO A 31 -10.88 36.72 -9.03
N PRO A 32 -10.40 36.60 -7.77
CA PRO A 32 -9.14 37.19 -7.34
C PRO A 32 -7.93 36.59 -8.08
N ASP A 33 -6.89 37.39 -8.27
CA ASP A 33 -5.72 37.05 -9.08
C ASP A 33 -4.99 35.78 -8.61
N ALA A 34 -4.82 34.82 -9.52
CA ALA A 34 -4.15 33.54 -9.23
C ALA A 34 -2.64 33.67 -8.95
N ASP A 35 -2.00 34.75 -9.43
CA ASP A 35 -0.55 34.98 -9.30
C ASP A 35 -0.10 35.26 -7.85
N ALA A 36 -1.02 35.61 -6.95
CA ALA A 36 -0.72 35.88 -5.54
C ALA A 36 -0.56 34.61 -4.69
N LEU A 37 -0.97 33.44 -5.20
CA LEU A 37 -0.84 32.15 -4.53
C LEU A 37 0.31 31.31 -5.11
N SER A 38 0.44 31.28 -6.44
CA SER A 38 1.54 30.57 -7.13
C SER A 38 2.92 31.01 -6.63
N THR A 39 3.10 32.30 -6.36
CA THR A 39 4.36 32.88 -5.88
C THR A 39 4.72 32.55 -4.43
N VAL A 40 3.85 31.88 -3.67
CA VAL A 40 4.12 31.38 -2.32
C VAL A 40 4.31 29.86 -2.32
N ASP A 41 3.51 29.11 -3.08
CA ASP A 41 3.63 27.65 -3.15
C ASP A 41 4.96 27.20 -3.79
N SER A 42 5.43 27.90 -4.84
CA SER A 42 6.75 27.65 -5.46
C SER A 42 7.97 27.91 -4.54
N ALA A 43 7.76 28.33 -3.28
CA ALA A 43 8.82 28.64 -2.33
C ALA A 43 8.99 27.60 -1.20
N LEU A 44 8.23 26.50 -1.20
CA LEU A 44 8.19 25.52 -0.09
C LEU A 44 8.45 24.05 -0.50
N GLU A 45 8.79 23.77 -1.75
CA GLU A 45 9.19 22.42 -2.16
C GLU A 45 10.52 21.98 -1.54
N ALA A 46 10.50 20.90 -0.76
CA ALA A 46 11.70 20.33 -0.14
C ALA A 46 12.42 19.39 -1.14
N PRO A 47 13.64 19.70 -1.60
CA PRO A 47 14.28 18.91 -2.66
C PRO A 47 14.68 17.50 -2.21
N VAL A 48 14.31 16.50 -3.00
CA VAL A 48 14.72 15.10 -2.80
C VAL A 48 16.18 14.96 -3.22
N THR A 49 17.01 14.28 -2.41
CA THR A 49 18.42 14.02 -2.75
C THR A 49 18.70 12.52 -2.75
N VAL A 50 19.14 12.00 -3.90
CA VAL A 50 19.53 10.60 -4.11
C VAL A 50 21.05 10.52 -4.37
N SER A 51 21.64 9.34 -4.21
CA SER A 51 23.03 9.08 -4.62
C SER A 51 23.17 7.76 -5.35
N PHE A 52 24.12 7.71 -6.27
CA PHE A 52 24.48 6.58 -7.11
C PHE A 52 25.96 6.29 -6.89
N GLN A 53 26.28 5.11 -6.35
CA GLN A 53 27.63 4.67 -6.03
C GLN A 53 27.67 3.14 -6.04
N GLU A 54 28.60 2.57 -6.80
CA GLU A 54 28.63 1.14 -7.16
C GLU A 54 28.67 0.21 -5.94
N GLN A 55 27.63 -0.60 -5.78
CA GLN A 55 27.39 -1.51 -4.64
C GLN A 55 27.21 -0.80 -3.27
N VAL A 56 26.82 0.48 -3.27
CA VAL A 56 26.59 1.28 -2.05
C VAL A 56 25.26 2.03 -2.06
N SER A 57 24.92 2.72 -3.16
CA SER A 57 23.80 3.68 -3.21
C SER A 57 23.18 3.72 -4.62
N PRO A 58 21.84 3.82 -4.79
CA PRO A 58 20.82 4.00 -3.76
C PRO A 58 20.58 2.75 -2.89
N SER A 59 21.11 1.58 -3.28
CA SER A 59 21.20 0.40 -2.42
C SER A 59 22.51 -0.37 -2.65
N THR A 60 22.81 -1.33 -1.78
CA THR A 60 23.95 -2.26 -1.95
C THR A 60 23.85 -3.17 -3.18
N ALA A 61 22.68 -3.22 -3.84
CA ALA A 61 22.45 -3.95 -5.08
C ALA A 61 22.54 -3.06 -6.34
N TYR A 62 22.87 -1.77 -6.22
CA TYR A 62 23.10 -0.91 -7.37
C TYR A 62 24.38 -1.31 -8.10
N THR A 63 24.22 -1.82 -9.33
CA THR A 63 25.32 -2.12 -10.26
C THR A 63 25.17 -1.30 -11.53
N GLY A 64 25.22 0.02 -11.37
CA GLY A 64 24.86 1.00 -12.40
C GLY A 64 25.93 2.06 -12.66
N ALA A 65 27.07 2.01 -11.98
CA ALA A 65 28.23 2.77 -12.43
C ALA A 65 28.90 2.05 -13.61
N SER A 66 29.53 2.84 -14.49
CA SER A 66 30.57 2.37 -15.40
C SER A 66 31.68 3.41 -15.45
N ASP A 67 32.96 3.03 -15.42
CA ASP A 67 34.07 3.94 -15.71
C ASP A 67 35.25 3.25 -16.42
N THR A 68 36.16 4.03 -17.01
CA THR A 68 37.40 3.50 -17.61
C THR A 68 38.41 4.60 -17.90
N THR A 69 39.68 4.23 -17.97
CA THR A 69 40.74 5.05 -18.58
C THR A 69 40.87 4.76 -20.09
N LEU A 70 40.96 5.79 -20.92
CA LEU A 70 41.33 5.73 -22.34
C LEU A 70 42.78 6.23 -22.46
N SER A 71 43.75 5.36 -22.78
CA SER A 71 45.17 5.72 -22.78
C SER A 71 45.82 5.61 -24.17
N GLU A 72 46.44 6.70 -24.64
CA GLU A 72 47.12 6.80 -25.93
C GLU A 72 48.36 5.90 -26.02
N ASN A 73 49.07 5.71 -24.91
CA ASN A 73 50.20 4.78 -24.79
C ASN A 73 49.80 3.31 -24.98
N SER A 74 48.52 2.97 -24.75
CA SER A 74 47.97 1.62 -24.90
C SER A 74 46.68 1.64 -25.75
N PRO A 75 46.75 2.04 -27.03
CA PRO A 75 45.60 2.64 -27.74
C PRO A 75 44.49 1.64 -28.15
N THR A 76 44.72 0.35 -27.95
CA THR A 76 43.75 -0.75 -28.15
C THR A 76 43.47 -1.54 -26.88
N LEU A 77 43.99 -1.10 -25.73
CA LEU A 77 43.73 -1.73 -24.43
C LEU A 77 42.43 -1.17 -23.84
N ASN A 78 41.61 -2.06 -23.29
CA ASN A 78 40.50 -1.70 -22.44
C ASN A 78 40.96 -1.68 -20.97
N LEU A 79 40.51 -0.69 -20.20
CA LEU A 79 40.86 -0.50 -18.79
C LEU A 79 39.61 -0.41 -17.89
N GLY A 80 38.43 -0.83 -18.37
CA GLY A 80 37.17 -0.86 -17.61
C GLY A 80 37.08 -2.01 -16.58
N THR A 81 38.23 -2.42 -16.05
CA THR A 81 38.37 -3.32 -14.89
C THR A 81 39.61 -2.96 -14.04
N ASP A 82 40.24 -1.80 -14.27
CA ASP A 82 41.36 -1.32 -13.46
C ASP A 82 40.82 -0.53 -12.28
N GLY A 83 41.45 -0.62 -11.11
CA GLY A 83 40.96 0.01 -9.88
C GLY A 83 41.07 1.55 -9.84
N LEU A 84 41.48 2.18 -10.95
CA LEU A 84 41.82 3.60 -11.04
C LEU A 84 41.42 4.22 -12.39
N ILE A 85 40.75 5.37 -12.33
CA ILE A 85 40.65 6.33 -13.44
C ILE A 85 41.91 7.20 -13.42
N ARG A 86 42.64 7.28 -14.53
CA ARG A 86 43.85 8.12 -14.66
C ARG A 86 43.68 9.16 -15.76
N LEU A 87 43.94 10.41 -15.39
CA LEU A 87 43.81 11.59 -16.26
C LEU A 87 45.17 12.26 -16.34
N ASP A 88 45.73 12.43 -17.54
CA ASP A 88 47.08 12.99 -17.72
C ASP A 88 47.29 13.41 -19.19
N ARG A 89 48.11 14.44 -19.44
CA ARG A 89 48.56 14.81 -20.80
C ARG A 89 50.03 14.45 -21.06
N ASP A 90 50.70 13.79 -20.11
CA ASP A 90 52.03 13.19 -20.25
C ASP A 90 52.15 11.84 -19.50
N TYR A 91 51.34 10.83 -19.89
CA TYR A 91 51.36 9.50 -19.27
C TYR A 91 51.76 8.37 -20.26
N PRO A 92 52.86 7.64 -19.99
CA PRO A 92 53.80 7.80 -18.87
C PRO A 92 54.65 9.07 -18.97
N THR A 93 55.12 9.60 -17.84
CA THR A 93 55.86 10.87 -17.75
C THR A 93 57.08 10.94 -18.68
N GLY A 94 57.17 12.00 -19.48
CA GLY A 94 58.18 12.22 -20.51
C GLY A 94 57.85 11.64 -21.89
N SER A 95 56.59 11.25 -22.14
CA SER A 95 56.13 10.69 -23.43
C SER A 95 55.37 11.68 -24.32
N GLY A 96 54.71 12.68 -23.72
CA GLY A 96 53.73 13.54 -24.37
C GLY A 96 52.42 12.84 -24.77
N MET A 97 52.15 11.64 -24.23
CA MET A 97 50.96 10.84 -24.53
C MET A 97 49.83 11.12 -23.55
N THR A 98 48.60 11.07 -24.04
CA THR A 98 47.39 11.43 -23.29
C THR A 98 46.71 10.23 -22.62
N SER A 99 46.10 10.43 -21.45
CA SER A 99 45.11 9.52 -20.85
C SER A 99 43.89 10.30 -20.36
N ASN A 100 42.70 9.86 -20.77
CA ASN A 100 41.40 10.48 -20.46
C ASN A 100 40.50 9.51 -19.71
N GLY A 101 39.51 10.01 -18.96
CA GLY A 101 38.54 9.19 -18.24
C GLY A 101 37.16 9.20 -18.87
N LEU A 102 36.42 8.09 -18.76
CA LEU A 102 34.98 8.03 -18.96
C LEU A 102 34.30 7.63 -17.64
N LEU A 103 33.10 8.12 -17.38
CA LEU A 103 32.32 7.82 -16.17
C LEU A 103 30.82 7.94 -16.45
N ARG A 104 30.01 6.94 -16.12
CA ARG A 104 28.54 6.98 -16.26
C ARG A 104 27.91 6.38 -15.00
N PHE A 105 26.73 6.90 -14.65
CA PHE A 105 25.87 6.33 -13.63
C PHE A 105 24.49 6.13 -14.25
N ASP A 106 23.87 4.98 -14.08
CA ASP A 106 22.44 4.85 -14.32
C ASP A 106 21.67 5.67 -13.27
N VAL A 107 20.87 6.62 -13.74
CA VAL A 107 20.04 7.52 -12.93
C VAL A 107 18.55 7.16 -12.98
N SER A 108 18.20 5.99 -13.55
CA SER A 108 16.82 5.50 -13.74
C SER A 108 15.95 5.45 -12.48
N ALA A 109 16.55 5.51 -11.29
CA ALA A 109 15.82 5.64 -10.02
C ALA A 109 15.22 7.03 -9.77
N ILE A 110 15.60 8.05 -10.55
CA ILE A 110 14.95 9.37 -10.53
C ILE A 110 13.73 9.33 -11.46
N PRO A 111 12.53 9.73 -11.02
CA PRO A 111 11.36 9.81 -11.89
C PRO A 111 11.59 10.74 -13.09
N ALA A 112 11.20 10.32 -14.30
CA ALA A 112 11.49 11.05 -15.53
C ALA A 112 10.79 12.43 -15.65
N ASN A 113 9.83 12.73 -14.78
CA ASN A 113 9.19 14.03 -14.64
C ASN A 113 9.89 14.97 -13.63
N ALA A 114 10.98 14.55 -12.98
CA ALA A 114 11.70 15.34 -11.98
C ALA A 114 12.45 16.53 -12.59
N THR A 115 12.49 17.63 -11.82
CA THR A 115 13.27 18.83 -12.10
C THR A 115 14.57 18.78 -11.30
N VAL A 116 15.70 18.51 -11.96
CA VAL A 116 17.03 18.46 -11.33
C VAL A 116 17.48 19.86 -10.93
N GLN A 117 17.80 20.05 -9.65
CA GLN A 117 18.17 21.34 -9.07
C GLN A 117 19.67 21.46 -8.78
N ALA A 118 20.31 20.37 -8.34
CA ALA A 118 21.76 20.33 -8.12
C ALA A 118 22.33 18.93 -8.39
N VAL A 119 23.60 18.88 -8.77
CA VAL A 119 24.33 17.64 -9.02
C VAL A 119 25.74 17.78 -8.47
N ARG A 120 26.21 16.76 -7.74
CA ARG A 120 27.57 16.69 -7.19
C ARG A 120 28.24 15.38 -7.57
N LEU A 121 29.43 15.45 -8.15
CA LEU A 121 30.34 14.31 -8.26
C LEU A 121 31.21 14.24 -7.01
N THR A 122 31.44 13.04 -6.49
CA THR A 122 32.37 12.76 -5.38
C THR A 122 33.27 11.59 -5.77
N PHE A 123 34.56 11.71 -5.48
CA PHE A 123 35.61 10.74 -5.77
C PHE A 123 36.48 10.52 -4.54
N ASN A 124 37.25 9.43 -4.51
CA ASN A 124 38.44 9.34 -3.68
C ASN A 124 39.70 9.51 -4.54
N VAL A 125 40.49 10.53 -4.21
CA VAL A 125 41.69 10.94 -4.96
C VAL A 125 42.90 10.16 -4.46
N ARG A 126 43.61 9.52 -5.40
CA ARG A 126 44.84 8.75 -5.15
C ARG A 126 46.11 9.52 -5.48
N ASN A 127 46.07 10.34 -6.53
CA ASN A 127 47.08 11.37 -6.79
C ASN A 127 46.41 12.73 -6.99
N SER A 128 46.81 13.73 -6.22
CA SER A 128 46.38 15.14 -6.36
C SER A 128 47.06 15.80 -7.57
N THR A 129 46.39 16.80 -8.17
CA THR A 129 46.88 17.54 -9.35
C THR A 129 46.86 19.05 -9.10
N THR A 130 47.71 19.78 -9.81
CA THR A 130 47.82 21.24 -9.83
C THR A 130 47.50 21.80 -11.23
N GLY A 131 47.99 22.99 -11.56
CA GLY A 131 47.76 23.60 -12.88
C GLY A 131 46.29 23.98 -13.13
N GLU A 132 45.76 23.62 -14.30
CA GLU A 132 44.37 23.88 -14.71
C GLU A 132 43.36 22.83 -14.19
N GLY A 133 43.84 21.71 -13.63
CA GLY A 133 43.01 20.57 -13.24
C GLY A 133 42.54 19.74 -14.44
N TYR A 134 41.44 19.03 -14.28
CA TYR A 134 40.78 18.26 -15.35
C TYR A 134 39.31 18.63 -15.44
N PHE A 135 38.78 18.78 -16.65
CA PHE A 135 37.44 19.29 -16.88
C PHE A 135 36.45 18.14 -17.13
N VAL A 136 35.28 18.25 -16.51
CA VAL A 136 34.17 17.30 -16.64
C VAL A 136 33.26 17.75 -17.79
N TYR A 137 32.98 16.91 -18.77
CA TYR A 137 32.06 17.19 -19.89
C TYR A 137 31.05 16.06 -20.03
N ALA A 138 29.90 16.28 -20.69
CA ALA A 138 29.08 15.17 -21.17
C ALA A 138 29.78 14.41 -22.31
N ALA A 139 29.67 13.08 -22.31
CA ALA A 139 29.92 12.27 -23.47
C ALA A 139 28.78 12.45 -24.50
N GLY A 140 29.14 12.62 -25.77
CA GLY A 140 28.21 12.72 -26.90
C GLY A 140 27.99 11.38 -27.63
N ARG A 141 28.89 10.42 -27.46
CA ARG A 141 28.85 9.09 -28.10
C ARG A 141 28.61 7.99 -27.07
N ALA A 142 27.76 7.03 -27.41
CA ALA A 142 27.54 5.85 -26.60
C ALA A 142 28.75 4.92 -26.57
N TRP A 143 29.08 4.44 -25.38
CA TRP A 143 30.24 3.58 -25.11
C TRP A 143 29.88 2.42 -24.18
N THR A 144 30.68 1.36 -24.25
CA THR A 144 30.57 0.16 -23.42
C THR A 144 31.87 -0.06 -22.66
N GLU A 145 31.77 -0.08 -21.34
CA GLU A 145 32.87 -0.16 -20.38
C GLU A 145 33.93 -1.21 -20.72
N GLY A 146 33.58 -2.50 -20.76
CA GLY A 146 34.48 -3.59 -21.14
C GLY A 146 34.86 -3.66 -22.64
N GLN A 147 34.69 -2.57 -23.40
CA GLN A 147 35.01 -2.47 -24.83
C GLN A 147 35.65 -1.13 -25.25
N ALA A 148 35.56 -0.09 -24.42
CA ALA A 148 36.08 1.23 -24.74
C ALA A 148 37.62 1.25 -24.66
N THR A 149 38.25 1.95 -25.60
CA THR A 149 39.70 2.11 -25.73
C THR A 149 40.01 3.52 -26.25
N TRP A 150 41.28 3.90 -26.36
CA TRP A 150 41.68 5.17 -27.00
C TRP A 150 41.10 5.33 -28.42
N THR A 151 40.92 4.24 -29.14
CA THR A 151 40.48 4.24 -30.56
C THR A 151 39.00 3.90 -30.75
N LEU A 152 38.36 3.17 -29.83
CA LEU A 152 36.98 2.68 -29.94
C LEU A 152 36.11 3.07 -28.73
N ALA A 153 34.86 3.47 -28.97
CA ALA A 153 33.84 3.64 -27.92
C ALA A 153 33.17 2.30 -27.55
N ALA A 154 33.02 1.42 -28.54
CA ALA A 154 32.57 0.04 -28.40
C ALA A 154 33.06 -0.77 -29.61
N THR A 155 32.87 -2.10 -29.60
CA THR A 155 33.28 -2.97 -30.71
C THR A 155 32.65 -2.51 -32.03
N GLY A 156 33.48 -2.21 -33.03
CA GLY A 156 33.03 -1.71 -34.34
C GLY A 156 32.64 -0.22 -34.37
N SER A 157 32.69 0.48 -33.24
CA SER A 157 32.27 1.89 -33.10
C SER A 157 33.46 2.78 -32.70
N PRO A 158 34.22 3.34 -33.66
CA PRO A 158 35.31 4.27 -33.36
C PRO A 158 34.79 5.60 -32.78
N TRP A 159 35.65 6.29 -32.05
CA TRP A 159 35.47 7.72 -31.73
C TRP A 159 35.65 8.58 -33.00
N SER A 160 35.05 9.78 -33.04
CA SER A 160 35.33 10.78 -34.08
C SER A 160 36.67 11.49 -33.90
N GLY A 161 37.17 11.56 -32.66
CA GLY A 161 38.55 11.88 -32.31
C GLY A 161 39.01 11.00 -31.15
N ALA A 162 40.22 10.44 -31.23
CA ALA A 162 40.73 9.47 -30.27
C ALA A 162 40.73 10.00 -28.82
N GLY A 163 40.55 9.12 -27.84
CA GLY A 163 40.37 9.51 -26.44
C GLY A 163 39.05 10.21 -26.13
N ALA A 164 38.00 9.96 -26.93
CA ALA A 164 36.73 10.68 -26.89
C ALA A 164 36.86 12.21 -27.06
N SER A 165 37.88 12.67 -27.82
CA SER A 165 38.19 14.08 -27.97
C SER A 165 37.40 14.80 -29.07
N GLY A 166 36.78 14.08 -30.00
CA GLY A 166 36.07 14.64 -31.14
C GLY A 166 34.73 15.29 -30.78
N SER A 167 34.26 16.21 -31.62
CA SER A 167 33.06 17.02 -31.39
C SER A 167 31.73 16.26 -31.41
N THR A 168 31.74 14.96 -31.75
CA THR A 168 30.58 14.06 -31.57
C THR A 168 30.75 13.09 -30.40
N ASP A 169 31.94 13.04 -29.80
CA ASP A 169 32.29 12.13 -28.71
C ASP A 169 32.12 12.79 -27.34
N ARG A 170 32.24 14.12 -27.29
CA ARG A 170 32.19 14.94 -26.08
C ARG A 170 31.60 16.33 -26.36
N GLY A 171 30.83 16.87 -25.41
CA GLY A 171 30.32 18.24 -25.47
C GLY A 171 31.41 19.30 -25.29
N ALA A 172 31.21 20.50 -25.86
CA ALA A 172 32.20 21.59 -25.80
C ALA A 172 32.20 22.40 -24.47
N VAL A 173 31.18 22.21 -23.62
CA VAL A 173 31.01 22.96 -22.35
C VAL A 173 31.41 22.08 -21.19
N SER A 174 32.37 22.55 -20.38
CA SER A 174 32.71 21.91 -19.10
C SER A 174 31.62 22.18 -18.06
N PHE A 175 31.29 21.15 -17.29
CA PHE A 175 30.35 21.15 -16.18
C PHE A 175 31.02 21.47 -14.84
N ALA A 176 32.30 21.11 -14.69
CA ALA A 176 33.08 21.28 -13.46
C ALA A 176 34.59 21.12 -13.74
N THR A 177 35.44 21.63 -12.84
CA THR A 177 36.89 21.39 -12.85
C THR A 177 37.28 20.58 -11.62
N LEU A 178 37.94 19.45 -11.85
CA LEU A 178 38.59 18.61 -10.84
C LEU A 178 39.99 19.18 -10.57
N LEU A 179 40.15 19.85 -9.42
CA LEU A 179 41.44 20.35 -8.93
C LEU A 179 41.61 20.00 -7.43
N PRO A 180 41.76 18.70 -7.10
CA PRO A 180 42.01 18.26 -5.73
C PRO A 180 43.46 18.53 -5.32
N GLY A 181 43.68 19.51 -4.43
CA GLY A 181 44.98 19.83 -3.85
C GLY A 181 45.48 18.86 -2.75
N ALA A 182 44.81 17.71 -2.56
CA ALA A 182 45.17 16.66 -1.62
C ALA A 182 44.51 15.32 -2.02
N THR A 183 45.05 14.22 -1.51
CA THR A 183 44.47 12.87 -1.63
C THR A 183 43.33 12.65 -0.62
N GLY A 184 42.43 11.70 -0.90
CA GLY A 184 41.26 11.41 -0.08
C GLY A 184 39.95 11.86 -0.76
N SER A 185 38.86 11.95 0.01
CA SER A 185 37.55 12.29 -0.57
C SER A 185 37.49 13.73 -1.05
N TYR A 186 37.18 13.91 -2.34
CA TYR A 186 37.00 15.18 -3.02
C TYR A 186 35.62 15.19 -3.70
N GLY A 187 34.96 16.35 -3.76
CA GLY A 187 33.70 16.46 -4.49
C GLY A 187 33.51 17.85 -5.07
N VAL A 188 32.86 17.89 -6.24
CA VAL A 188 32.62 19.09 -7.03
C VAL A 188 31.15 19.12 -7.46
N ASP A 189 30.55 20.30 -7.37
CA ASP A 189 29.18 20.53 -7.85
C ASP A 189 29.22 20.90 -9.33
N LEU A 190 28.26 20.40 -10.11
CA LEU A 190 28.16 20.72 -11.53
C LEU A 190 27.46 22.07 -11.73
N ASN A 191 27.94 22.83 -12.71
CA ASN A 191 27.29 24.07 -13.14
C ASN A 191 25.96 23.81 -13.88
N ALA A 192 25.27 24.89 -14.26
CA ALA A 192 23.97 24.83 -14.93
C ALA A 192 23.94 23.97 -16.22
N ALA A 193 25.05 23.87 -16.97
CA ALA A 193 25.12 23.01 -18.15
C ALA A 193 25.17 21.51 -17.77
N GLY A 194 25.88 21.17 -16.68
CA GLY A 194 25.90 19.80 -16.14
C GLY A 194 24.57 19.39 -15.50
N ILE A 195 23.93 20.30 -14.77
CA ILE A 195 22.56 20.14 -14.27
C ILE A 195 21.59 19.90 -15.45
N SER A 196 21.67 20.71 -16.51
CA SER A 196 20.85 20.53 -17.72
C SER A 196 21.13 19.22 -18.48
N ALA A 197 22.35 18.68 -18.42
CA ALA A 197 22.66 17.39 -19.03
C ALA A 197 22.04 16.23 -18.24
N VAL A 198 22.21 16.23 -16.91
CA VAL A 198 21.59 15.24 -16.01
C VAL A 198 20.06 15.32 -16.06
N GLN A 199 19.48 16.52 -16.19
CA GLN A 199 18.05 16.70 -16.45
C GLN A 199 17.58 15.98 -17.72
N GLY A 200 18.37 16.02 -18.79
CA GLY A 200 18.09 15.27 -20.03
C GLY A 200 18.18 13.76 -19.83
N TRP A 201 19.15 13.29 -19.06
CA TRP A 201 19.33 11.87 -18.71
C TRP A 201 18.19 11.33 -17.85
N VAL A 202 17.68 12.13 -16.91
CA VAL A 202 16.49 11.82 -16.11
C VAL A 202 15.24 11.76 -16.98
N ALA A 203 15.02 12.78 -17.82
CA ALA A 203 13.85 12.82 -18.71
C ALA A 203 13.86 11.73 -19.79
N ASN A 204 15.04 11.25 -20.20
CA ASN A 204 15.21 10.14 -21.13
C ASN A 204 16.55 9.42 -20.89
N ALA A 205 16.51 8.30 -20.17
CA ALA A 205 17.69 7.49 -19.84
C ALA A 205 18.50 7.03 -21.07
N GLY A 206 17.87 6.89 -22.25
CA GLY A 206 18.56 6.56 -23.50
C GLY A 206 19.53 7.64 -24.00
N THR A 207 19.46 8.86 -23.45
CA THR A 207 20.41 9.95 -23.72
C THR A 207 21.65 9.93 -22.81
N ASN A 208 21.65 9.09 -21.77
CA ASN A 208 22.72 9.05 -20.77
C ASN A 208 23.96 8.30 -21.27
N GLN A 209 24.91 9.05 -21.81
CA GLN A 209 26.24 8.54 -22.13
C GLN A 209 27.28 8.87 -21.03
N GLY A 210 26.86 9.50 -19.92
CA GLY A 210 27.74 9.91 -18.85
C GLY A 210 28.69 11.05 -19.22
N PHE A 211 29.89 11.01 -18.65
CA PHE A 211 30.89 12.05 -18.64
C PHE A 211 32.19 11.62 -19.34
N VAL A 212 32.93 12.62 -19.85
CA VAL A 212 34.34 12.51 -20.24
C VAL A 212 35.17 13.44 -19.35
N LEU A 213 36.31 12.96 -18.87
CA LEU A 213 37.26 13.67 -18.03
C LEU A 213 38.57 13.86 -18.82
N ASP A 214 38.98 15.11 -19.06
CA ASP A 214 40.13 15.47 -19.92
C ASP A 214 40.63 16.90 -19.58
N ALA A 215 41.88 17.21 -19.93
CA ALA A 215 42.47 18.54 -19.81
C ALA A 215 43.14 18.96 -21.14
N PRO A 216 43.07 20.23 -21.56
CA PRO A 216 43.77 20.70 -22.76
C PRO A 216 45.30 20.56 -22.71
N THR A 217 45.91 20.79 -21.55
CA THR A 217 47.36 20.96 -21.40
C THR A 217 47.96 20.45 -20.07
N ASN A 218 47.16 19.98 -19.12
CA ASN A 218 47.65 19.61 -17.78
C ASN A 218 48.57 18.37 -17.80
N LEU A 219 49.86 18.55 -17.49
CA LEU A 219 50.89 17.50 -17.41
C LEU A 219 51.07 16.95 -15.98
N ASP A 220 50.19 17.33 -15.04
CA ASP A 220 50.23 16.87 -13.65
C ASP A 220 49.06 15.90 -13.43
N GLY A 221 49.35 14.60 -13.46
CA GLY A 221 48.35 13.53 -13.53
C GLY A 221 47.40 13.45 -12.32
N LEU A 222 46.11 13.19 -12.57
CA LEU A 222 45.09 12.95 -11.55
C LEU A 222 44.68 11.48 -11.56
N GLU A 223 44.86 10.78 -10.43
CA GLU A 223 44.35 9.42 -10.20
C GLU A 223 43.17 9.42 -9.23
N LEU A 224 42.10 8.71 -9.60
CA LEU A 224 40.86 8.54 -8.81
C LEU A 224 40.56 7.04 -8.65
N ASP A 225 40.01 6.62 -7.50
CA ASP A 225 39.42 5.26 -7.37
C ASP A 225 38.25 5.07 -8.36
N SER A 226 38.19 3.90 -9.03
CA SER A 226 37.11 3.51 -9.97
C SER A 226 35.94 2.78 -9.30
N SER A 227 34.94 2.37 -10.08
CA SER A 227 33.89 1.40 -9.71
C SER A 227 34.44 0.05 -9.20
N GLU A 228 35.65 -0.35 -9.57
CA GLU A 228 36.26 -1.62 -9.16
C GLU A 228 37.06 -1.49 -7.86
N ALA A 229 37.28 -0.26 -7.37
CA ALA A 229 38.08 -0.01 -6.18
C ALA A 229 37.62 -0.86 -4.99
N ALA A 230 38.58 -1.54 -4.36
CA ALA A 230 38.33 -2.58 -3.35
C ALA A 230 37.66 -2.08 -2.06
N THR A 231 37.65 -0.76 -1.83
CA THR A 231 36.90 -0.12 -0.74
C THR A 231 35.66 0.55 -1.33
N LEU A 232 34.49 -0.07 -1.12
CA LEU A 232 33.23 0.36 -1.74
C LEU A 232 32.93 1.86 -1.54
N ALA A 233 33.22 2.39 -0.35
CA ALA A 233 33.00 3.79 0.01
C ALA A 233 33.86 4.81 -0.77
N ASN A 234 34.97 4.36 -1.38
CA ASN A 234 35.89 5.22 -2.14
C ASN A 234 35.45 5.41 -3.60
N ARG A 235 34.62 4.50 -4.12
CA ARG A 235 34.20 4.44 -5.53
C ARG A 235 33.51 5.74 -5.96
N PRO A 236 33.52 6.11 -7.26
CA PRO A 236 32.85 7.31 -7.74
C PRO A 236 31.39 7.35 -7.31
N LYS A 237 30.91 8.54 -6.93
CA LYS A 237 29.52 8.78 -6.53
C LYS A 237 28.95 10.01 -7.23
N LEU A 238 27.78 9.84 -7.84
CA LEU A 238 26.92 10.93 -8.29
C LEU A 238 25.82 11.16 -7.26
N THR A 239 25.76 12.35 -6.67
CA THR A 239 24.64 12.80 -5.83
C THR A 239 23.78 13.76 -6.64
N VAL A 240 22.47 13.52 -6.69
CA VAL A 240 21.52 14.36 -7.47
C VAL A 240 20.41 14.84 -6.54
N THR A 241 20.18 16.15 -6.55
CA THR A 241 19.10 16.82 -5.84
C THR A 241 18.06 17.31 -6.84
N TYR A 242 16.80 16.95 -6.65
CA TYR A 242 15.70 17.25 -7.57
C TYR A 242 14.41 17.61 -6.83
N ALA A 243 13.60 18.47 -7.43
CA ALA A 243 12.17 18.57 -7.15
C ALA A 243 11.39 17.71 -8.15
N LEU A 244 10.09 17.60 -7.96
CA LEU A 244 9.16 17.02 -8.92
C LEU A 244 8.01 18.04 -9.12
N PRO A 245 7.17 17.93 -10.16
CA PRO A 245 6.17 18.97 -10.45
C PRO A 245 5.11 19.12 -9.36
N ASP A 246 4.39 20.25 -9.35
CA ASP A 246 3.30 20.52 -8.41
C ASP A 246 2.31 19.35 -8.32
N GLY A 247 2.00 18.91 -7.09
CA GLY A 247 1.14 17.75 -6.84
C GLY A 247 1.75 16.39 -7.23
N GLN A 248 3.02 16.35 -7.63
CA GLN A 248 3.75 15.17 -8.11
C GLN A 248 5.14 15.01 -7.45
N GLY A 249 5.30 15.43 -6.19
CA GLY A 249 6.37 14.94 -5.28
C GLY A 249 6.39 13.39 -5.15
N PRO A 250 6.92 12.79 -4.07
CA PRO A 250 6.53 11.43 -3.70
C PRO A 250 5.00 11.40 -3.50
N ALA A 251 4.26 10.97 -4.53
CA ALA A 251 3.04 11.68 -4.94
C ALA A 251 1.77 11.33 -4.14
N GLY A 252 1.73 11.69 -2.85
CA GLY A 252 0.51 11.74 -2.03
C GLY A 252 -0.13 10.39 -1.69
N ASN A 253 0.26 9.30 -2.35
CA ASN A 253 0.03 7.92 -1.95
C ASN A 253 1.34 7.12 -2.08
N PRO A 254 1.89 6.58 -0.98
CA PRO A 254 2.97 5.58 -1.01
C PRO A 254 2.42 4.21 -1.46
N GLY A 255 1.86 4.20 -2.68
CA GLY A 255 1.23 3.05 -3.31
C GLY A 255 2.25 2.04 -3.83
N LEU A 256 1.77 0.85 -4.17
CA LEU A 256 2.60 -0.25 -4.67
C LEU A 256 2.75 -0.15 -6.19
N SER A 257 3.98 -0.03 -6.67
CA SER A 257 4.27 0.19 -8.09
C SER A 257 3.66 -0.90 -8.98
N GLY A 258 2.97 -0.47 -10.04
CA GLY A 258 2.23 -1.31 -10.98
C GLY A 258 0.84 -1.75 -10.52
N LEU A 259 0.35 -1.32 -9.35
CA LEU A 259 -1.00 -1.63 -8.86
C LEU A 259 -1.92 -0.40 -8.88
N ASP A 260 -3.03 -0.50 -9.60
CA ASP A 260 -4.14 0.47 -9.59
C ASP A 260 -4.94 0.32 -8.29
N ASN A 261 -4.87 1.30 -7.39
CA ASN A 261 -5.55 1.23 -6.09
C ASN A 261 -7.09 1.31 -6.20
N THR A 262 -7.66 1.69 -7.34
CA THR A 262 -9.12 1.71 -7.55
C THR A 262 -9.69 0.33 -7.93
N GLY A 263 -8.82 -0.58 -8.40
CA GLY A 263 -9.22 -1.88 -8.94
C GLY A 263 -10.03 -1.79 -10.24
N ALA A 264 -9.90 -0.71 -11.01
CA ALA A 264 -10.52 -0.58 -12.33
C ALA A 264 -9.78 -1.40 -13.40
N THR A 265 -8.48 -1.62 -13.21
CA THR A 265 -7.58 -2.37 -14.08
C THR A 265 -6.90 -3.52 -13.33
N ILE A 266 -6.58 -4.61 -14.03
CA ILE A 266 -5.76 -5.71 -13.50
C ILE A 266 -4.30 -5.40 -13.81
N PRO A 267 -3.34 -5.64 -12.90
CA PRO A 267 -1.91 -5.47 -13.20
C PRO A 267 -1.50 -6.21 -14.47
N ASP A 268 -0.65 -5.59 -15.29
CA ASP A 268 -0.10 -6.27 -16.46
C ASP A 268 0.78 -7.45 -16.03
N THR A 269 0.60 -8.62 -16.67
CA THR A 269 1.25 -9.87 -16.27
C THR A 269 1.64 -10.73 -17.47
N ASN A 270 2.90 -11.17 -17.47
CA ASN A 270 3.46 -12.03 -18.51
C ASN A 270 3.73 -13.44 -17.96
N TYR A 271 2.65 -14.17 -17.63
CA TYR A 271 2.79 -15.54 -17.11
C TYR A 271 3.07 -16.54 -18.23
N ALA A 272 4.25 -17.16 -18.19
CA ALA A 272 4.61 -18.25 -19.09
C ALA A 272 3.49 -19.32 -19.15
N ILE A 273 3.18 -19.75 -20.37
CA ILE A 273 2.12 -20.73 -20.67
C ILE A 273 2.69 -22.14 -20.46
N PRO A 274 2.18 -22.95 -19.51
CA PRO A 274 2.70 -24.30 -19.29
C PRO A 274 2.30 -25.28 -20.40
N THR A 275 3.20 -26.20 -20.74
CA THR A 275 2.91 -27.30 -21.68
C THR A 275 1.71 -28.13 -21.19
N GLY A 276 0.71 -28.30 -22.05
CA GLY A 276 -0.52 -29.02 -21.70
C GLY A 276 -1.56 -28.20 -20.92
N ALA A 277 -1.40 -26.88 -20.84
CA ALA A 277 -2.43 -25.99 -20.29
C ALA A 277 -3.75 -26.07 -21.07
N ILE A 278 -4.86 -25.91 -20.36
CA ILE A 278 -6.21 -25.84 -20.92
C ILE A 278 -6.62 -24.38 -21.11
N PHE A 279 -7.08 -24.03 -22.30
CA PHE A 279 -7.44 -22.66 -22.66
C PHE A 279 -8.93 -22.40 -22.54
N LEU A 280 -9.27 -21.37 -21.77
CA LEU A 280 -10.62 -20.82 -21.62
C LEU A 280 -10.70 -19.50 -22.41
N ALA A 281 -11.72 -19.34 -23.26
CA ALA A 281 -11.91 -18.13 -24.07
C ALA A 281 -13.40 -17.77 -24.20
N THR A 282 -13.71 -16.46 -24.21
CA THR A 282 -15.07 -15.94 -24.42
C THR A 282 -15.69 -16.32 -25.78
N ASN A 283 -14.85 -16.67 -26.77
CA ASN A 283 -15.23 -17.18 -28.09
C ASN A 283 -14.94 -18.68 -28.28
N GLY A 284 -14.69 -19.42 -27.20
CA GLY A 284 -14.45 -20.86 -27.22
C GLY A 284 -15.72 -21.69 -27.45
N ASN A 285 -15.59 -23.01 -27.39
CA ASN A 285 -16.71 -23.95 -27.42
C ASN A 285 -16.39 -25.17 -26.54
N ASP A 286 -17.31 -25.58 -25.68
CA ASP A 286 -17.09 -26.69 -24.76
C ASP A 286 -16.98 -28.06 -25.45
N SER A 287 -17.39 -28.20 -26.71
CA SER A 287 -17.07 -29.39 -27.52
C SER A 287 -15.58 -29.52 -27.84
N ASN A 288 -14.80 -28.44 -27.71
CA ASN A 288 -13.39 -28.42 -28.06
C ASN A 288 -12.53 -29.19 -27.03
N ALA A 289 -11.28 -29.46 -27.44
CA ALA A 289 -10.27 -30.12 -26.62
C ALA A 289 -9.60 -29.18 -25.58
N GLY A 290 -9.86 -27.86 -25.63
CA GLY A 290 -9.26 -26.89 -24.72
C GLY A 290 -7.81 -26.52 -25.06
N THR A 291 -7.39 -26.65 -26.32
CA THR A 291 -6.06 -26.20 -26.78
C THR A 291 -6.10 -24.70 -27.14
N GLN A 292 -4.94 -24.05 -27.29
CA GLN A 292 -4.88 -22.62 -27.65
C GLN A 292 -5.62 -22.28 -28.95
N ALA A 293 -5.62 -23.20 -29.92
CA ALA A 293 -6.32 -23.06 -31.21
C ALA A 293 -7.80 -23.51 -31.16
N ALA A 294 -8.20 -24.25 -30.11
CA ALA A 294 -9.57 -24.71 -29.90
C ALA A 294 -9.90 -24.62 -28.39
N PRO A 295 -10.06 -23.40 -27.84
CA PRO A 295 -10.35 -23.19 -26.43
C PRO A 295 -11.78 -23.57 -26.07
N VAL A 296 -12.02 -23.84 -24.79
CA VAL A 296 -13.38 -24.08 -24.25
C VAL A 296 -14.05 -22.77 -23.84
N ALA A 297 -15.37 -22.78 -23.70
CA ALA A 297 -16.18 -21.60 -23.40
C ALA A 297 -16.43 -21.39 -21.90
N THR A 298 -16.56 -22.48 -21.13
CA THR A 298 -16.89 -22.41 -19.69
C THR A 298 -15.72 -22.82 -18.78
N LEU A 299 -15.67 -22.16 -17.63
CA LEU A 299 -14.84 -22.51 -16.49
C LEU A 299 -15.16 -23.94 -16.00
N ASN A 300 -16.44 -24.31 -16.00
CA ASN A 300 -16.90 -25.67 -15.67
C ASN A 300 -16.24 -26.74 -16.55
N ARG A 301 -16.12 -26.48 -17.86
CA ARG A 301 -15.45 -27.37 -18.83
C ARG A 301 -13.93 -27.33 -18.69
N ALA A 302 -13.33 -26.16 -18.50
CA ALA A 302 -11.89 -26.03 -18.29
C ALA A 302 -11.42 -26.81 -17.05
N VAL A 303 -12.16 -26.69 -15.93
CA VAL A 303 -11.96 -27.46 -14.68
C VAL A 303 -12.18 -28.98 -14.88
N ALA A 304 -13.04 -29.38 -15.82
CA ALA A 304 -13.22 -30.80 -16.15
C ALA A 304 -12.06 -31.39 -16.98
N LEU A 305 -11.36 -30.58 -17.79
CA LEU A 305 -10.27 -31.02 -18.67
C LEU A 305 -8.87 -30.91 -18.04
N VAL A 306 -8.61 -29.89 -17.21
CA VAL A 306 -7.27 -29.64 -16.67
C VAL A 306 -6.80 -30.81 -15.79
N PRO A 307 -5.56 -31.35 -15.94
CA PRO A 307 -5.06 -32.40 -15.07
C PRO A 307 -4.81 -31.92 -13.63
N SER A 308 -4.57 -32.84 -12.69
CA SER A 308 -4.22 -32.47 -11.30
C SER A 308 -2.89 -31.73 -11.26
N GLY A 309 -2.86 -30.55 -10.63
CA GLY A 309 -1.71 -29.63 -10.68
C GLY A 309 -1.53 -28.93 -12.03
N GLY A 310 -2.43 -29.16 -13.00
CA GLY A 310 -2.40 -28.51 -14.30
C GLY A 310 -2.81 -27.05 -14.25
N THR A 311 -2.68 -26.37 -15.40
CA THR A 311 -2.99 -24.94 -15.52
C THR A 311 -4.14 -24.69 -16.49
N ILE A 312 -5.08 -23.85 -16.08
CA ILE A 312 -6.05 -23.19 -16.97
C ILE A 312 -5.47 -21.82 -17.33
N VAL A 313 -5.32 -21.54 -18.62
CA VAL A 313 -4.94 -20.23 -19.15
C VAL A 313 -6.19 -19.57 -19.71
N VAL A 314 -6.56 -18.41 -19.15
CA VAL A 314 -7.78 -17.68 -19.51
C VAL A 314 -7.44 -16.53 -20.44
N ARG A 315 -8.11 -16.46 -21.60
CA ARG A 315 -7.95 -15.38 -22.57
C ARG A 315 -8.68 -14.11 -22.12
N GLY A 316 -8.24 -12.95 -22.59
CA GLY A 316 -8.83 -11.65 -22.24
C GLY A 316 -10.32 -11.55 -22.55
N GLY A 317 -11.07 -10.89 -21.67
CA GLY A 317 -12.52 -10.73 -21.81
C GLY A 317 -13.28 -10.72 -20.49
N THR A 318 -14.61 -10.59 -20.57
CA THR A 318 -15.52 -10.67 -19.42
C THR A 318 -16.28 -12.00 -19.43
N TYR A 319 -16.12 -12.79 -18.37
CA TYR A 319 -16.71 -14.10 -18.16
C TYR A 319 -17.85 -14.02 -17.16
N ARG A 320 -19.09 -14.14 -17.64
CA ARG A 320 -20.30 -14.25 -16.81
C ARG A 320 -20.58 -15.70 -16.45
N ASP A 321 -19.53 -16.40 -16.02
CA ASP A 321 -19.52 -17.81 -15.68
C ASP A 321 -18.90 -18.01 -14.29
N TRP A 322 -19.15 -19.18 -13.69
CA TRP A 322 -18.75 -19.52 -12.33
C TRP A 322 -18.68 -21.04 -12.16
N LEU A 323 -17.83 -21.51 -11.25
CA LEU A 323 -17.69 -22.94 -10.96
C LEU A 323 -18.96 -23.44 -10.24
N ASN A 324 -19.85 -24.10 -10.98
CA ASN A 324 -21.21 -24.41 -10.55
C ASN A 324 -21.59 -25.88 -10.78
N ASN A 325 -22.63 -26.35 -10.09
CA ASN A 325 -23.07 -27.75 -10.12
C ASN A 325 -24.27 -28.02 -11.06
N GLY A 326 -24.67 -27.04 -11.89
CA GLY A 326 -25.85 -27.13 -12.77
C GLY A 326 -27.21 -26.99 -12.06
N ALA A 327 -27.27 -27.16 -10.74
CA ALA A 327 -28.48 -27.02 -9.92
C ALA A 327 -28.57 -25.64 -9.24
N GLY A 328 -28.12 -24.58 -9.93
CA GLY A 328 -28.13 -23.19 -9.43
C GLY A 328 -27.15 -22.88 -8.29
N ASN A 329 -26.34 -23.85 -7.86
CA ASN A 329 -25.43 -23.74 -6.72
C ASN A 329 -23.96 -23.86 -7.17
N TYR A 330 -23.04 -23.39 -6.32
CA TYR A 330 -21.60 -23.52 -6.57
C TYR A 330 -21.15 -24.99 -6.58
N ARG A 331 -20.00 -25.24 -7.22
CA ARG A 331 -19.29 -26.52 -7.20
C ARG A 331 -17.97 -26.32 -6.48
N VAL A 332 -17.67 -27.21 -5.54
CA VAL A 332 -16.37 -27.24 -4.86
C VAL A 332 -15.35 -27.94 -5.78
N ALA A 333 -14.25 -27.28 -6.10
CA ALA A 333 -13.07 -27.96 -6.62
C ALA A 333 -12.36 -28.68 -5.46
N THR A 334 -11.96 -29.94 -5.67
CA THR A 334 -11.25 -30.77 -4.68
C THR A 334 -9.92 -31.31 -5.21
N ARG A 335 -9.39 -30.67 -6.26
CA ARG A 335 -8.21 -31.11 -7.01
C ARG A 335 -7.37 -29.88 -7.38
N PRO A 336 -6.08 -29.83 -7.00
CA PRO A 336 -5.21 -28.67 -7.26
C PRO A 336 -5.14 -28.30 -8.74
N MET A 337 -5.06 -26.99 -9.01
CA MET A 337 -4.81 -26.39 -10.32
C MET A 337 -4.38 -24.92 -10.20
N THR A 338 -3.67 -24.44 -11.21
CA THR A 338 -3.47 -23.00 -11.46
C THR A 338 -4.56 -22.48 -12.40
N ILE A 339 -5.09 -21.30 -12.14
CA ILE A 339 -5.87 -20.50 -13.09
C ILE A 339 -5.12 -19.18 -13.27
N GLN A 340 -4.65 -18.91 -14.48
CA GLN A 340 -3.88 -17.70 -14.80
C GLN A 340 -4.44 -16.98 -16.02
N ALA A 341 -4.25 -15.66 -16.09
CA ALA A 341 -4.40 -14.93 -17.32
C ALA A 341 -3.39 -15.39 -18.39
N TYR A 342 -3.78 -15.26 -19.65
CA TYR A 342 -2.87 -15.30 -20.79
C TYR A 342 -1.96 -14.05 -20.77
N PRO A 343 -0.67 -14.14 -21.17
CA PRO A 343 0.25 -13.00 -21.22
C PRO A 343 -0.35 -11.71 -21.77
N HIS A 344 -0.30 -10.65 -20.97
CA HIS A 344 -0.77 -9.30 -21.28
C HIS A 344 -2.28 -9.17 -21.60
N GLU A 345 -3.11 -10.15 -21.21
CA GLU A 345 -4.56 -10.12 -21.45
C GLU A 345 -5.38 -9.92 -20.16
N GLN A 346 -6.33 -8.98 -20.19
CA GLN A 346 -7.17 -8.60 -19.05
C GLN A 346 -8.36 -9.57 -18.89
N VAL A 347 -8.40 -10.33 -17.80
CA VAL A 347 -9.41 -11.38 -17.53
C VAL A 347 -10.35 -10.98 -16.40
N TRP A 348 -11.63 -10.74 -16.70
CA TRP A 348 -12.65 -10.37 -15.71
C TRP A 348 -13.71 -11.45 -15.53
N PHE A 349 -13.76 -12.08 -14.36
CA PHE A 349 -14.92 -12.86 -13.90
C PHE A 349 -15.97 -11.92 -13.29
N ASP A 350 -17.22 -12.04 -13.72
CA ASP A 350 -18.27 -11.08 -13.39
C ASP A 350 -19.54 -11.77 -12.87
N GLY A 351 -19.99 -11.37 -11.69
CA GLY A 351 -21.19 -11.92 -11.05
C GLY A 351 -22.50 -11.53 -11.74
N THR A 352 -22.49 -10.50 -12.59
CA THR A 352 -23.69 -9.91 -13.19
C THR A 352 -24.07 -10.50 -14.54
N ASP A 353 -25.37 -10.45 -14.85
CA ASP A 353 -25.92 -10.62 -16.19
C ASP A 353 -26.34 -9.28 -16.78
N VAL A 354 -26.08 -9.05 -18.07
CA VAL A 354 -26.76 -7.97 -18.81
C VAL A 354 -28.24 -8.32 -18.99
N LYS A 355 -29.14 -7.38 -18.75
CA LYS A 355 -30.59 -7.53 -18.98
C LYS A 355 -31.02 -6.57 -20.11
N PRO A 356 -31.51 -7.09 -21.26
CA PRO A 356 -31.89 -6.23 -22.38
C PRO A 356 -33.11 -5.38 -22.01
N ALA A 357 -33.28 -4.21 -22.64
CA ALA A 357 -34.43 -3.34 -22.38
C ALA A 357 -35.80 -4.04 -22.52
N SER A 358 -35.90 -5.05 -23.41
CA SER A 358 -37.10 -5.88 -23.60
C SER A 358 -37.42 -6.84 -22.45
N ALA A 359 -36.55 -7.00 -21.46
CA ALA A 359 -36.85 -7.74 -20.23
C ALA A 359 -37.64 -6.90 -19.21
N TRP A 360 -37.71 -5.58 -19.42
CA TRP A 360 -38.28 -4.62 -18.48
C TRP A 360 -39.63 -4.09 -18.96
N THR A 361 -40.63 -4.14 -18.09
CA THR A 361 -41.98 -3.59 -18.30
C THR A 361 -42.09 -2.26 -17.56
N SER A 362 -42.57 -1.20 -18.20
CA SER A 362 -42.87 0.04 -17.47
C SER A 362 -44.16 -0.12 -16.65
N ASP A 363 -44.17 0.43 -15.44
CA ASP A 363 -45.37 0.47 -14.59
C ASP A 363 -46.34 1.62 -14.96
N GLY A 364 -45.91 2.53 -15.85
CA GLY A 364 -46.67 3.73 -16.23
C GLY A 364 -46.63 4.87 -15.20
N ALA A 365 -45.94 4.70 -14.07
CA ALA A 365 -45.80 5.69 -12.99
C ALA A 365 -44.38 6.28 -12.88
N GLY A 366 -43.43 5.80 -13.67
CA GLY A 366 -42.05 6.30 -13.73
C GLY A 366 -40.99 5.23 -13.48
N HIS A 367 -41.39 3.98 -13.27
CA HIS A 367 -40.48 2.86 -13.06
C HIS A 367 -40.55 1.85 -14.21
N TRP A 368 -39.52 1.01 -14.26
CA TRP A 368 -39.43 -0.18 -15.08
C TRP A 368 -39.10 -1.36 -14.18
N PHE A 369 -39.82 -2.47 -14.35
CA PHE A 369 -39.62 -3.67 -13.56
C PHE A 369 -39.41 -4.92 -14.41
N MET A 370 -38.70 -5.89 -13.85
CA MET A 370 -38.68 -7.27 -14.37
C MET A 370 -38.96 -8.26 -13.25
N ASP A 371 -39.60 -9.38 -13.57
CA ASP A 371 -39.72 -10.50 -12.64
C ASP A 371 -38.31 -11.10 -12.41
N TRP A 372 -37.89 -11.19 -11.15
CA TRP A 372 -36.51 -11.49 -10.76
C TRP A 372 -36.47 -12.42 -9.54
N SER A 373 -35.90 -13.61 -9.71
CA SER A 373 -36.07 -14.71 -8.75
C SER A 373 -34.81 -15.56 -8.50
N THR A 374 -33.61 -14.97 -8.51
CA THR A 374 -32.34 -15.67 -8.22
C THR A 374 -32.25 -16.17 -6.77
N PRO A 375 -32.38 -17.49 -6.49
CA PRO A 375 -32.57 -17.98 -5.12
C PRO A 375 -31.27 -18.30 -4.38
N SER A 376 -30.14 -18.43 -5.08
CA SER A 376 -28.93 -19.10 -4.56
C SER A 376 -27.97 -18.20 -3.78
N PHE A 377 -28.29 -16.91 -3.59
CA PHE A 377 -27.54 -16.06 -2.66
C PHE A 377 -27.73 -16.55 -1.21
N CYS A 378 -26.84 -16.15 -0.31
CA CYS A 378 -26.91 -16.51 1.10
C CYS A 378 -26.97 -18.05 1.31
N ASN A 379 -26.18 -18.80 0.53
CA ASN A 379 -26.19 -20.26 0.43
C ASN A 379 -27.60 -20.89 0.18
N GLY A 380 -28.42 -20.25 -0.67
CA GLY A 380 -29.81 -20.64 -0.91
C GLY A 380 -30.81 -20.12 0.13
N GLY A 381 -30.34 -19.40 1.14
CA GLY A 381 -31.14 -18.82 2.22
C GLY A 381 -31.80 -17.48 1.89
N TYR A 382 -31.55 -16.90 0.70
CA TYR A 382 -31.99 -15.54 0.36
C TYR A 382 -33.50 -15.30 0.52
N TYR A 383 -34.33 -16.31 0.26
CA TYR A 383 -35.80 -16.22 0.43
C TYR A 383 -36.33 -16.77 1.76
N GLN A 384 -35.48 -16.91 2.78
CA GLN A 384 -35.90 -17.31 4.14
C GLN A 384 -36.22 -16.09 5.02
N TYR A 385 -35.41 -15.04 4.95
CA TYR A 385 -35.56 -13.81 5.73
C TYR A 385 -35.13 -12.60 4.89
N LYS A 386 -35.99 -11.57 4.79
CA LYS A 386 -35.60 -10.27 4.20
C LYS A 386 -34.48 -9.63 5.04
N TYR A 387 -33.59 -8.89 4.40
CA TYR A 387 -32.41 -8.28 5.06
C TYR A 387 -32.76 -7.42 6.28
N ASP A 388 -33.81 -6.61 6.23
CA ASP A 388 -34.26 -5.78 7.37
C ASP A 388 -35.12 -6.55 8.40
N ALA A 389 -35.18 -7.87 8.27
CA ALA A 389 -35.91 -8.80 9.14
C ALA A 389 -35.10 -10.07 9.50
N GLN A 390 -33.76 -9.99 9.55
CA GLN A 390 -32.92 -11.12 9.97
C GLN A 390 -33.21 -11.54 11.44
N PRO A 391 -33.11 -12.83 11.79
CA PRO A 391 -33.27 -13.31 13.16
C PRO A 391 -32.27 -12.72 14.15
N THR A 392 -32.74 -12.32 15.33
CA THR A 392 -31.92 -11.83 16.47
C THR A 392 -31.07 -12.92 17.14
N THR A 393 -31.03 -14.13 16.59
CA THR A 393 -30.26 -15.29 17.07
C THR A 393 -28.79 -15.27 16.62
N ASN A 394 -28.37 -14.24 15.89
CA ASN A 394 -27.07 -14.13 15.24
C ASN A 394 -26.78 -15.20 14.16
N THR A 395 -27.84 -15.69 13.51
CA THR A 395 -27.79 -16.76 12.49
C THR A 395 -28.66 -16.42 11.26
N GLY A 396 -28.60 -15.17 10.80
CA GLY A 396 -29.31 -14.74 9.59
C GLY A 396 -28.62 -15.27 8.32
N PRO A 397 -29.35 -15.71 7.28
CA PRO A 397 -28.73 -16.30 6.09
C PRO A 397 -27.78 -15.35 5.35
N CYS A 398 -28.08 -14.04 5.33
CA CYS A 398 -27.35 -13.05 4.52
C CYS A 398 -26.42 -12.15 5.34
N SER A 399 -26.73 -11.93 6.62
CA SER A 399 -25.98 -11.05 7.50
C SER A 399 -26.34 -11.30 8.97
N HIS A 400 -25.47 -10.92 9.88
CA HIS A 400 -25.77 -10.78 11.30
C HIS A 400 -26.72 -9.58 11.56
N PHE A 401 -27.70 -9.76 12.45
CA PHE A 401 -28.79 -8.79 12.65
C PHE A 401 -28.33 -7.44 13.22
N ASP A 402 -27.16 -7.38 13.87
CA ASP A 402 -26.56 -6.15 14.40
C ASP A 402 -25.61 -5.44 13.41
N MET A 403 -25.49 -5.95 12.18
CA MET A 403 -24.80 -5.24 11.09
C MET A 403 -25.62 -4.12 10.45
N TYR A 404 -26.94 -4.12 10.63
CA TYR A 404 -27.84 -3.19 9.96
C TYR A 404 -27.96 -1.87 10.74
N GLY A 405 -28.24 -0.78 10.02
CA GLY A 405 -28.74 0.46 10.62
C GLY A 405 -28.09 1.78 10.21
N ASP A 406 -27.25 1.82 9.17
CA ASP A 406 -26.87 3.11 8.57
C ASP A 406 -28.07 3.69 7.78
N PRO A 407 -28.56 4.91 8.11
CA PRO A 407 -29.66 5.53 7.35
C PRO A 407 -29.28 5.91 5.91
N ALA A 408 -28.00 6.08 5.60
CA ALA A 408 -27.50 6.43 4.26
C ALA A 408 -27.40 5.20 3.33
N ASN A 409 -27.23 4.00 3.89
CA ASN A 409 -27.25 2.72 3.16
C ASN A 409 -28.35 1.83 3.74
N PRO A 410 -29.64 2.18 3.58
CA PRO A 410 -30.74 1.56 4.31
C PRO A 410 -30.95 0.08 3.98
N ALA A 411 -30.43 -0.39 2.85
CA ALA A 411 -30.53 -1.77 2.35
C ALA A 411 -29.20 -2.55 2.40
N ALA A 412 -28.15 -2.01 3.05
CA ALA A 412 -26.90 -2.72 3.31
C ALA A 412 -27.18 -4.10 3.90
N GLY A 413 -26.64 -5.17 3.31
CA GLY A 413 -26.90 -6.55 3.73
C GLY A 413 -28.06 -7.26 3.01
N ASP A 414 -28.67 -6.66 1.99
CA ASP A 414 -29.11 -7.43 0.82
C ASP A 414 -27.93 -7.62 -0.15
N PRO A 415 -27.62 -8.85 -0.60
CA PRO A 415 -26.56 -9.09 -1.58
C PRO A 415 -26.94 -8.73 -3.03
N GLN A 416 -28.19 -8.33 -3.31
CA GLN A 416 -28.62 -7.92 -4.64
C GLN A 416 -27.94 -6.61 -5.05
N MET A 417 -27.48 -6.55 -6.30
CA MET A 417 -26.96 -5.32 -6.91
C MET A 417 -27.53 -5.10 -8.30
N VAL A 418 -27.66 -3.83 -8.68
CA VAL A 418 -27.99 -3.37 -10.04
C VAL A 418 -26.94 -2.35 -10.48
N PHE A 419 -26.56 -2.41 -11.74
CA PHE A 419 -25.65 -1.48 -12.38
C PHE A 419 -26.29 -0.92 -13.65
N ILE A 420 -26.07 0.37 -13.90
CA ILE A 420 -26.53 1.06 -15.12
C ILE A 420 -25.32 1.74 -15.73
N ASP A 421 -24.99 1.38 -16.97
CA ASP A 421 -23.79 1.81 -17.71
C ASP A 421 -22.48 1.62 -16.91
N GLY A 422 -22.44 0.57 -16.10
CA GLY A 422 -21.31 0.24 -15.23
C GLY A 422 -21.25 1.01 -13.92
N ALA A 423 -22.07 2.04 -13.69
CA ALA A 423 -22.26 2.66 -12.37
C ALA A 423 -23.07 1.74 -11.45
N TYR A 424 -22.79 1.73 -10.14
CA TYR A 424 -23.65 1.03 -9.17
C TYR A 424 -24.80 1.96 -8.79
N VAL A 425 -26.01 1.42 -8.71
CA VAL A 425 -27.18 2.12 -8.17
C VAL A 425 -27.56 1.43 -6.87
N HIS A 426 -27.70 2.18 -5.76
CA HIS A 426 -27.94 1.59 -4.44
C HIS A 426 -29.40 1.14 -4.28
N GLU A 427 -29.62 0.10 -3.46
CA GLU A 427 -30.97 -0.33 -3.11
C GLU A 427 -31.64 0.63 -2.11
N VAL A 428 -32.94 0.88 -2.30
CA VAL A 428 -33.83 1.55 -1.35
C VAL A 428 -34.90 0.59 -0.81
N LYS A 429 -35.52 0.91 0.33
CA LYS A 429 -36.41 0.01 1.07
C LYS A 429 -37.81 -0.15 0.47
N THR A 430 -38.26 0.81 -0.34
CA THR A 430 -39.60 0.87 -0.90
C THR A 430 -39.60 1.40 -2.33
N LEU A 431 -40.63 1.02 -3.11
CA LEU A 431 -40.84 1.52 -4.47
C LEU A 431 -40.96 3.06 -4.52
N ALA A 432 -41.48 3.70 -3.48
CA ALA A 432 -41.65 5.16 -3.43
C ALA A 432 -40.32 5.93 -3.26
N GLU A 433 -39.25 5.26 -2.86
CA GLU A 433 -37.90 5.83 -2.77
C GLU A 433 -37.09 5.59 -4.07
N ALA A 434 -37.59 4.74 -4.99
CA ALA A 434 -36.88 4.37 -6.21
C ALA A 434 -36.86 5.54 -7.20
N THR A 435 -35.72 6.21 -7.30
CA THR A 435 -35.50 7.38 -8.15
C THR A 435 -34.25 7.19 -9.03
N PRO A 436 -34.04 7.98 -10.11
CA PRO A 436 -32.92 7.76 -11.03
C PRO A 436 -31.57 7.85 -10.31
N GLY A 437 -30.85 6.72 -10.25
CA GLY A 437 -29.67 6.53 -9.38
C GLY A 437 -29.83 5.40 -8.34
N ASN A 438 -31.04 4.85 -8.19
CA ASN A 438 -31.38 3.81 -7.23
C ASN A 438 -32.16 2.65 -7.87
N PHE A 439 -32.28 1.53 -7.15
CA PHE A 439 -33.21 0.44 -7.47
C PHE A 439 -33.97 -0.03 -6.22
N PHE A 440 -35.07 -0.75 -6.42
CA PHE A 440 -35.82 -1.40 -5.34
C PHE A 440 -36.04 -2.88 -5.68
N TYR A 441 -35.83 -3.79 -4.73
CA TYR A 441 -36.23 -5.17 -4.87
C TYR A 441 -37.53 -5.46 -4.09
N ASP A 442 -38.61 -5.66 -4.83
CA ASP A 442 -39.87 -6.17 -4.31
C ASP A 442 -39.71 -7.67 -4.01
N TRP A 443 -39.27 -7.96 -2.80
CA TRP A 443 -39.10 -9.29 -2.25
C TRP A 443 -40.44 -10.08 -2.18
N THR A 444 -41.59 -9.40 -2.20
CA THR A 444 -42.93 -10.03 -2.13
C THR A 444 -43.38 -10.55 -3.49
N ASN A 445 -43.36 -9.69 -4.51
CA ASN A 445 -43.73 -10.07 -5.88
C ASN A 445 -42.56 -10.65 -6.69
N ARG A 446 -41.35 -10.67 -6.10
CA ARG A 446 -40.08 -11.07 -6.72
C ARG A 446 -39.81 -10.28 -7.98
N ARG A 447 -39.69 -8.96 -7.82
CA ARG A 447 -39.48 -7.99 -8.91
C ARG A 447 -38.38 -7.01 -8.59
N LEU A 448 -37.55 -6.74 -9.59
CA LEU A 448 -36.54 -5.71 -9.52
C LEU A 448 -37.06 -4.47 -10.23
N TYR A 449 -37.05 -3.31 -9.57
CA TYR A 449 -37.54 -2.03 -10.08
C TYR A 449 -36.39 -1.03 -10.22
N ILE A 450 -36.33 -0.33 -11.36
CA ILE A 450 -35.46 0.83 -11.61
C ILE A 450 -36.29 2.03 -12.05
N ALA A 451 -35.84 3.24 -11.72
CA ALA A 451 -36.47 4.50 -12.16
C ALA A 451 -35.80 5.13 -13.39
N THR A 452 -34.86 4.43 -14.01
CA THR A 452 -34.20 4.82 -15.26
C THR A 452 -34.78 3.99 -16.41
N ASN A 453 -35.12 4.64 -17.54
CA ASN A 453 -35.55 3.93 -18.74
C ASN A 453 -34.40 3.03 -19.25
N PRO A 454 -34.56 1.70 -19.34
CA PRO A 454 -33.47 0.82 -19.79
C PRO A 454 -33.20 0.90 -21.30
N THR A 455 -34.03 1.63 -22.06
CA THR A 455 -33.84 1.81 -23.51
C THR A 455 -32.62 2.69 -23.79
N GLY A 456 -31.58 2.09 -24.39
CA GLY A 456 -30.32 2.79 -24.71
C GLY A 456 -29.23 2.67 -23.62
N HIS A 457 -29.56 2.05 -22.48
CA HIS A 457 -28.65 1.88 -21.35
C HIS A 457 -28.25 0.40 -21.19
N THR A 458 -27.04 0.16 -20.67
CA THR A 458 -26.57 -1.18 -20.30
C THR A 458 -26.94 -1.45 -18.84
N VAL A 459 -28.07 -2.16 -18.63
CA VAL A 459 -28.48 -2.58 -17.28
C VAL A 459 -27.91 -3.97 -16.97
N GLU A 460 -27.20 -4.09 -15.86
CA GLU A 460 -26.61 -5.34 -15.40
C GLU A 460 -27.06 -5.65 -13.96
N VAL A 461 -27.35 -6.92 -13.69
CA VAL A 461 -27.95 -7.35 -12.42
C VAL A 461 -27.13 -8.51 -11.85
N ALA A 462 -26.74 -8.41 -10.58
CA ALA A 462 -25.98 -9.48 -9.92
C ALA A 462 -26.82 -10.76 -9.87
N ALA A 463 -26.24 -11.87 -10.32
CA ALA A 463 -26.95 -13.14 -10.52
C ALA A 463 -26.17 -14.37 -10.00
N ARG A 464 -24.96 -14.16 -9.45
CA ARG A 464 -24.08 -15.20 -8.90
C ARG A 464 -23.53 -14.72 -7.54
N PRO A 465 -23.56 -15.53 -6.47
CA PRO A 465 -22.97 -15.15 -5.19
C PRO A 465 -21.45 -15.34 -5.14
N VAL A 466 -20.90 -16.27 -5.93
CA VAL A 466 -19.47 -16.63 -5.94
C VAL A 466 -19.00 -16.95 -7.37
N ALA A 467 -17.69 -16.84 -7.60
CA ALA A 467 -16.99 -17.27 -8.80
C ALA A 467 -16.39 -18.68 -8.63
N LEU A 468 -15.73 -18.91 -7.49
CA LEU A 468 -14.91 -20.10 -7.21
C LEU A 468 -15.05 -20.54 -5.76
N VAL A 469 -15.20 -21.85 -5.55
CA VAL A 469 -15.06 -22.50 -4.23
C VAL A 469 -14.02 -23.61 -4.35
N LEU A 470 -12.87 -23.42 -3.71
CA LEU A 470 -11.66 -24.25 -3.85
C LEU A 470 -11.35 -24.93 -2.51
N GLY A 471 -11.34 -26.26 -2.48
CA GLY A 471 -11.12 -27.08 -1.29
C GLY A 471 -9.99 -28.10 -1.46
N SER A 472 -9.59 -28.72 -0.35
CA SER A 472 -8.42 -29.60 -0.22
C SER A 472 -7.09 -28.82 -0.13
N THR A 473 -6.29 -28.71 -1.19
CA THR A 473 -4.96 -28.05 -1.14
C THR A 473 -4.49 -27.63 -2.54
N GLY A 474 -3.60 -26.64 -2.63
CA GLY A 474 -2.73 -26.40 -3.79
C GLY A 474 -3.37 -25.69 -4.99
N TYR A 475 -3.95 -24.51 -4.80
CA TYR A 475 -4.47 -23.69 -5.91
C TYR A 475 -3.63 -22.44 -6.12
N ALA A 476 -3.56 -21.96 -7.36
CA ALA A 476 -3.00 -20.64 -7.67
C ALA A 476 -3.96 -19.86 -8.56
N LEU A 477 -4.28 -18.62 -8.18
CA LEU A 477 -5.06 -17.67 -8.97
C LEU A 477 -4.16 -16.49 -9.34
N LYS A 478 -3.99 -16.22 -10.64
CA LYS A 478 -2.90 -15.35 -11.12
C LYS A 478 -3.35 -14.35 -12.20
N GLY A 479 -3.28 -13.05 -11.92
CA GLY A 479 -3.64 -12.01 -12.91
C GLY A 479 -5.13 -11.97 -13.25
N LEU A 480 -6.01 -12.32 -12.30
CA LEU A 480 -7.44 -12.44 -12.53
C LEU A 480 -8.21 -11.32 -11.83
N GLY A 481 -9.10 -10.66 -12.55
CA GLY A 481 -10.10 -9.76 -11.98
C GLY A 481 -11.38 -10.52 -11.64
N PHE A 482 -11.94 -10.25 -10.47
CA PHE A 482 -13.26 -10.72 -10.02
C PHE A 482 -14.07 -9.50 -9.60
N ARG A 483 -15.33 -9.40 -10.04
CA ARG A 483 -16.19 -8.28 -9.66
C ARG A 483 -17.69 -8.58 -9.63
N ARG A 484 -18.43 -7.78 -8.87
CA ARG A 484 -19.91 -7.69 -8.90
C ARG A 484 -20.65 -9.01 -8.59
N TYR A 485 -20.09 -9.80 -7.68
CA TYR A 485 -20.76 -10.98 -7.11
C TYR A 485 -21.64 -10.59 -5.91
N ALA A 486 -22.78 -11.27 -5.79
CA ALA A 486 -23.77 -11.14 -4.72
C ALA A 486 -23.31 -11.85 -3.42
N THR A 487 -22.14 -11.44 -2.93
CA THR A 487 -21.56 -11.95 -1.68
C THR A 487 -22.31 -11.38 -0.47
N ASN A 488 -22.20 -12.05 0.67
CA ASN A 488 -22.91 -11.72 1.91
C ASN A 488 -21.92 -11.46 3.05
N GLU A 489 -22.41 -10.94 4.16
CA GLU A 489 -21.59 -10.70 5.36
C GLU A 489 -21.41 -11.98 6.19
N TYR A 490 -22.45 -12.83 6.21
CA TYR A 490 -22.51 -14.00 7.09
C TYR A 490 -21.40 -15.04 6.86
N SER A 491 -20.98 -15.69 7.94
CA SER A 491 -19.91 -16.70 7.96
C SER A 491 -20.26 -17.98 7.16
N GLY A 492 -19.94 -17.99 5.87
CA GLY A 492 -20.19 -19.13 4.97
C GLY A 492 -19.39 -19.08 3.66
N THR A 493 -19.65 -20.02 2.76
CA THR A 493 -19.01 -20.09 1.43
C THR A 493 -19.36 -18.93 0.51
N THR A 494 -20.49 -18.25 0.75
CA THR A 494 -20.97 -17.10 -0.03
C THR A 494 -20.55 -15.75 0.54
N SER A 495 -19.68 -15.70 1.56
CA SER A 495 -19.14 -14.44 2.11
C SER A 495 -18.10 -13.76 1.21
N ALA A 496 -17.56 -14.50 0.24
CA ALA A 496 -16.49 -14.07 -0.63
C ALA A 496 -16.72 -14.58 -2.06
N ALA A 497 -16.37 -13.77 -3.06
CA ALA A 497 -16.49 -14.15 -4.47
C ALA A 497 -15.55 -15.31 -4.82
N VAL A 498 -14.40 -15.39 -4.14
CA VAL A 498 -13.51 -16.54 -4.17
C VAL A 498 -13.36 -17.07 -2.74
N TYR A 499 -13.82 -18.30 -2.51
CA TYR A 499 -13.66 -19.01 -1.25
C TYR A 499 -12.62 -20.13 -1.41
N ILE A 500 -11.49 -20.02 -0.73
CA ILE A 500 -10.38 -20.98 -0.78
C ILE A 500 -10.26 -21.66 0.58
N GLY A 501 -11.06 -22.72 0.80
CA GLY A 501 -10.92 -23.64 1.93
C GLY A 501 -9.72 -24.59 1.83
N ALA A 502 -8.78 -24.31 0.91
CA ALA A 502 -7.66 -25.16 0.54
C ALA A 502 -6.32 -24.61 1.06
N THR A 503 -5.55 -25.45 1.73
CA THR A 503 -4.20 -25.09 2.24
C THR A 503 -3.19 -24.92 1.09
N ASN A 504 -2.07 -24.24 1.35
CA ASN A 504 -0.98 -24.03 0.37
C ASN A 504 -1.47 -23.37 -0.93
N SER A 505 -2.26 -22.29 -0.82
CA SER A 505 -2.88 -21.62 -1.97
C SER A 505 -2.36 -20.20 -2.19
N LEU A 506 -2.17 -19.82 -3.45
CA LEU A 506 -1.65 -18.52 -3.89
C LEU A 506 -2.72 -17.68 -4.60
N VAL A 507 -2.78 -16.40 -4.26
CA VAL A 507 -3.48 -15.34 -5.02
C VAL A 507 -2.44 -14.27 -5.39
N GLU A 508 -2.22 -14.03 -6.68
CA GLU A 508 -1.10 -13.20 -7.18
C GLU A 508 -1.53 -12.25 -8.31
N ASN A 509 -1.26 -10.95 -8.16
CA ASN A 509 -1.64 -9.90 -9.14
C ASN A 509 -3.14 -9.92 -9.50
N CYS A 510 -4.02 -10.33 -8.58
CA CYS A 510 -5.46 -10.42 -8.81
C CYS A 510 -6.18 -9.15 -8.34
N VAL A 511 -7.40 -8.91 -8.84
CA VAL A 511 -8.22 -7.76 -8.46
C VAL A 511 -9.60 -8.22 -8.01
N PHE A 512 -10.06 -7.67 -6.89
CA PHE A 512 -11.33 -7.99 -6.27
C PHE A 512 -12.08 -6.68 -6.00
N THR A 513 -13.13 -6.41 -6.78
CA THR A 513 -13.78 -5.09 -6.75
C THR A 513 -15.30 -5.14 -6.83
N ARG A 514 -15.96 -4.24 -6.10
CA ARG A 514 -17.42 -4.00 -6.20
C ARG A 514 -18.26 -5.26 -5.97
N MET A 515 -17.88 -6.10 -5.01
CA MET A 515 -18.74 -7.16 -4.46
C MET A 515 -19.79 -6.57 -3.51
N ALA A 516 -20.93 -7.24 -3.33
CA ALA A 516 -21.99 -6.77 -2.42
C ALA A 516 -21.59 -6.79 -0.93
N ALA A 517 -20.67 -7.68 -0.55
CA ALA A 517 -20.06 -7.74 0.77
C ALA A 517 -18.56 -8.06 0.66
N GLY A 518 -18.10 -9.19 1.23
CA GLY A 518 -16.69 -9.61 1.17
C GLY A 518 -16.27 -10.15 -0.21
N SER A 519 -14.97 -10.39 -0.41
CA SER A 519 -14.42 -10.66 -1.75
C SER A 519 -13.50 -11.89 -1.85
N LEU A 520 -12.62 -12.12 -0.88
CA LEU A 520 -11.74 -13.29 -0.78
C LEU A 520 -11.82 -13.88 0.63
N SER A 521 -12.04 -15.19 0.70
CA SER A 521 -11.82 -15.97 1.92
C SER A 521 -10.72 -16.99 1.63
N ILE A 522 -9.68 -17.06 2.45
CA ILE A 522 -8.53 -17.94 2.23
C ILE A 522 -8.16 -18.72 3.49
N LYS A 523 -7.94 -20.03 3.36
CA LYS A 523 -7.50 -20.91 4.44
C LYS A 523 -6.01 -20.62 4.71
N PRO A 524 -5.62 -20.26 5.95
CA PRO A 524 -4.35 -19.60 6.20
C PRO A 524 -3.13 -20.53 6.18
N GLN A 525 -3.32 -21.84 6.39
CA GLN A 525 -2.25 -22.84 6.41
C GLN A 525 -1.48 -22.86 5.07
N GLY A 526 -0.33 -22.19 5.02
CA GLY A 526 0.45 -21.96 3.79
C GLY A 526 -0.24 -21.04 2.76
N GLY A 527 -1.21 -20.22 3.17
CA GLY A 527 -1.90 -19.29 2.29
C GLY A 527 -1.03 -18.08 1.94
N VAL A 528 -1.03 -17.66 0.68
CA VAL A 528 -0.31 -16.47 0.21
C VAL A 528 -1.23 -15.59 -0.62
N VAL A 529 -1.39 -14.33 -0.23
CA VAL A 529 -2.06 -13.30 -1.03
C VAL A 529 -1.05 -12.19 -1.29
N ARG A 530 -0.73 -11.94 -2.56
CA ARG A 530 0.26 -10.92 -2.91
C ARG A 530 -0.02 -10.12 -4.15
N ARG A 531 0.51 -8.89 -4.17
CA ARG A 531 0.42 -7.95 -5.30
C ARG A 531 -1.00 -7.72 -5.81
N SER A 532 -1.99 -7.96 -4.95
CA SER A 532 -3.40 -8.01 -5.33
C SER A 532 -4.16 -6.79 -4.80
N VAL A 533 -5.20 -6.39 -5.52
CA VAL A 533 -6.01 -5.20 -5.22
C VAL A 533 -7.39 -5.62 -4.71
N PHE A 534 -7.78 -5.06 -3.58
CA PHE A 534 -9.07 -5.28 -2.92
C PHE A 534 -9.74 -3.92 -2.74
N ALA A 535 -10.60 -3.54 -3.69
CA ALA A 535 -11.08 -2.16 -3.81
C ALA A 535 -12.61 -2.03 -3.89
N ASN A 536 -13.18 -1.02 -3.24
CA ASN A 536 -14.61 -0.65 -3.40
C ASN A 536 -15.60 -1.82 -3.14
N ASN A 537 -15.29 -2.72 -2.20
CA ASN A 537 -16.18 -3.84 -1.86
C ASN A 537 -17.17 -3.45 -0.75
N GLY A 538 -18.38 -4.02 -0.80
CA GLY A 538 -19.49 -3.66 0.09
C GLY A 538 -19.23 -3.92 1.57
N PHE A 539 -18.36 -4.89 1.90
CA PHE A 539 -17.91 -5.21 3.24
C PHE A 539 -16.41 -5.55 3.27
N THR A 540 -15.93 -6.18 4.34
CA THR A 540 -14.55 -6.57 4.59
C THR A 540 -14.00 -7.47 3.48
N ALA A 541 -12.97 -6.99 2.79
CA ALA A 541 -12.61 -7.55 1.50
C ALA A 541 -11.89 -8.90 1.59
N VAL A 542 -11.02 -9.10 2.59
CA VAL A 542 -10.32 -10.37 2.83
C VAL A 542 -10.63 -10.90 4.23
N GLY A 543 -11.06 -12.17 4.28
CA GLY A 543 -11.32 -12.94 5.50
C GLY A 543 -10.43 -14.19 5.62
N SER A 544 -10.04 -14.56 6.84
CA SER A 544 -9.34 -15.82 7.11
C SER A 544 -9.50 -16.28 8.56
N ASN A 545 -9.57 -17.60 8.80
CA ASN A 545 -9.62 -18.20 10.14
C ASN A 545 -8.57 -19.30 10.29
N GLY A 546 -7.72 -19.15 11.31
CA GLY A 546 -6.60 -20.01 11.65
C GLY A 546 -6.98 -21.34 12.29
N SER A 547 -6.18 -21.76 13.26
CA SER A 547 -6.28 -23.05 13.96
C SER A 547 -6.27 -22.98 15.49
N THR A 548 -6.21 -21.81 16.14
CA THR A 548 -6.20 -21.76 17.62
C THR A 548 -7.53 -22.23 18.23
N ASN A 549 -8.68 -21.90 17.64
CA ASN A 549 -9.98 -22.48 18.01
C ASN A 549 -10.26 -23.88 17.41
N SER A 550 -9.26 -24.53 16.80
CA SER A 550 -9.38 -25.91 16.32
C SER A 550 -8.88 -26.90 17.37
N GLY A 551 -9.52 -28.08 17.47
CA GLY A 551 -9.10 -29.17 18.39
C GLY A 551 -7.70 -29.75 18.12
N THR A 552 -6.98 -29.24 17.11
CA THR A 552 -5.54 -29.40 16.91
C THR A 552 -5.01 -28.10 16.34
N VAL A 553 -4.24 -27.36 17.14
CA VAL A 553 -3.54 -26.15 16.70
C VAL A 553 -2.35 -26.55 15.81
N VAL A 554 -2.19 -25.87 14.67
CA VAL A 554 -1.09 -26.11 13.71
C VAL A 554 -0.42 -24.79 13.34
N ALA A 555 0.73 -24.81 12.68
CA ALA A 555 1.28 -23.58 12.11
C ALA A 555 0.41 -23.13 10.93
N ASP A 556 -0.05 -21.88 10.96
CA ASP A 556 -0.88 -21.31 9.91
C ASP A 556 0.01 -20.66 8.83
N GLY A 557 0.72 -19.58 9.16
CA GLY A 557 1.71 -18.98 8.27
C GLY A 557 1.11 -18.26 7.06
N LEU A 558 -0.08 -17.69 7.21
CA LEU A 558 -0.70 -16.82 6.18
C LEU A 558 0.22 -15.64 5.87
N LEU A 559 0.55 -15.45 4.60
CA LEU A 559 1.34 -14.32 4.10
C LEU A 559 0.46 -13.37 3.29
N LEU A 560 0.29 -12.14 3.78
CA LEU A 560 -0.29 -11.01 3.05
C LEU A 560 0.84 -10.04 2.72
N GLU A 561 1.30 -10.00 1.47
CA GLU A 561 2.42 -9.13 1.05
C GLU A 561 2.14 -8.27 -0.18
N GLU A 562 2.55 -7.00 -0.16
CA GLU A 562 2.42 -6.09 -1.32
C GLU A 562 0.98 -5.95 -1.86
N ASN A 563 -0.05 -6.01 -1.01
CA ASN A 563 -1.44 -5.82 -1.45
C ASN A 563 -1.92 -4.38 -1.22
N VAL A 564 -2.89 -3.95 -2.04
CA VAL A 564 -3.61 -2.68 -1.86
C VAL A 564 -5.06 -2.98 -1.46
N VAL A 565 -5.50 -2.42 -0.35
CA VAL A 565 -6.82 -2.66 0.24
C VAL A 565 -7.50 -1.32 0.47
N ASN A 566 -8.30 -0.89 -0.50
CA ASN A 566 -8.78 0.49 -0.65
C ASN A 566 -10.31 0.61 -0.59
N ALA A 567 -10.84 1.58 0.16
CA ALA A 567 -12.24 2.02 0.05
C ALA A 567 -13.31 0.91 0.21
N ASN A 568 -13.01 -0.13 1.00
CA ASN A 568 -13.96 -1.21 1.28
C ASN A 568 -14.94 -0.83 2.41
N ASN A 569 -15.95 -1.67 2.63
CA ASN A 569 -17.16 -1.38 3.41
C ASN A 569 -18.04 -0.26 2.79
N THR A 570 -18.23 -0.26 1.46
CA THR A 570 -19.04 0.77 0.76
C THR A 570 -20.49 0.81 1.24
N GLU A 571 -21.05 -0.34 1.61
CA GLU A 571 -22.41 -0.43 2.15
C GLU A 571 -22.47 -0.08 3.65
N ARG A 572 -21.35 0.22 4.30
CA ARG A 572 -21.27 0.68 5.71
C ARG A 572 -21.96 -0.27 6.69
N PHE A 573 -21.70 -1.57 6.57
CA PHE A 573 -22.11 -2.57 7.55
C PHE A 573 -21.58 -2.20 8.95
N GLY A 574 -22.37 -2.49 9.98
CA GLY A 574 -21.97 -2.47 11.40
C GLY A 574 -21.80 -1.09 12.03
N THR A 575 -22.48 -0.06 11.52
CA THR A 575 -22.57 1.25 12.20
C THR A 575 -23.16 1.18 13.62
N ASN A 576 -23.93 0.13 13.93
CA ASN A 576 -24.51 -0.13 15.25
C ASN A 576 -24.15 -1.54 15.81
N CYS A 577 -23.01 -2.12 15.37
CA CYS A 577 -22.64 -3.48 15.77
C CYS A 577 -22.35 -3.64 17.27
N SER A 578 -22.61 -4.83 17.79
CA SER A 578 -22.53 -5.15 19.22
C SER A 578 -21.76 -6.43 19.54
N ARG A 579 -21.88 -7.45 18.67
CA ARG A 579 -21.14 -8.72 18.74
C ARG A 579 -20.44 -9.03 17.44
N SER A 580 -21.11 -8.85 16.30
CA SER A 580 -20.61 -9.34 15.00
C SER A 580 -19.74 -8.31 14.27
N CYS A 581 -19.13 -7.37 15.01
CA CYS A 581 -18.27 -6.33 14.44
C CYS A 581 -17.09 -6.96 13.68
N ALA A 582 -16.99 -6.70 12.38
CA ALA A 582 -15.96 -7.28 11.52
C ALA A 582 -15.48 -6.33 10.40
N GLN A 583 -15.83 -5.04 10.50
CA GLN A 583 -15.49 -3.97 9.55
C GLN A 583 -13.98 -3.77 9.43
N ALA A 584 -13.38 -4.15 8.31
CA ALA A 584 -11.99 -3.88 8.00
C ALA A 584 -11.72 -3.83 6.49
N GLY A 585 -10.53 -3.43 6.07
CA GLY A 585 -10.00 -3.85 4.78
C GLY A 585 -9.72 -5.36 4.78
N VAL A 586 -9.05 -5.83 5.83
CA VAL A 586 -8.76 -7.25 6.11
C VAL A 586 -9.08 -7.56 7.56
N LYS A 587 -9.90 -8.59 7.82
CA LYS A 587 -10.05 -9.19 9.16
C LYS A 587 -9.66 -10.65 9.13
N ILE A 588 -8.78 -11.06 10.03
CA ILE A 588 -8.42 -12.46 10.24
C ILE A 588 -8.59 -12.83 11.72
N ALA A 589 -8.82 -14.11 12.01
CA ALA A 589 -9.05 -14.59 13.37
C ALA A 589 -8.35 -15.91 13.66
N HIS A 590 -8.16 -16.23 14.94
CA HIS A 590 -7.71 -17.55 15.44
C HIS A 590 -6.36 -18.04 14.90
N MET A 591 -5.43 -17.13 14.61
CA MET A 591 -4.18 -17.44 13.91
C MET A 591 -3.09 -18.01 14.83
N ASN A 592 -2.39 -19.04 14.38
CA ASN A 592 -1.13 -19.48 14.98
C ASN A 592 0.04 -19.29 13.99
N GLY A 593 0.58 -18.07 13.98
CA GLY A 593 1.61 -17.59 13.07
C GLY A 593 1.03 -16.98 11.80
N PHE A 594 1.39 -15.73 11.48
CA PHE A 594 1.04 -15.08 10.21
C PHE A 594 1.99 -13.91 9.91
N THR A 595 1.99 -13.40 8.68
CA THR A 595 2.81 -12.25 8.28
C THR A 595 2.02 -11.30 7.37
N VAL A 596 1.97 -10.03 7.74
CA VAL A 596 1.38 -8.93 6.99
C VAL A 596 2.48 -7.92 6.72
N ARG A 597 2.96 -7.83 5.47
CA ARG A 597 4.10 -6.96 5.13
C ARG A 597 3.95 -6.15 3.86
N ASN A 598 4.48 -4.92 3.86
CA ASN A 598 4.51 -4.06 2.66
C ASN A 598 3.12 -3.81 2.03
N ASN A 599 2.00 -3.90 2.78
CA ASN A 599 0.66 -3.65 2.25
C ASN A 599 0.25 -2.18 2.44
N VAL A 600 -0.73 -1.72 1.66
CA VAL A 600 -1.38 -0.41 1.80
C VAL A 600 -2.86 -0.62 2.11
N PHE A 601 -3.27 -0.27 3.33
CA PHE A 601 -4.66 -0.31 3.80
C PHE A 601 -5.22 1.12 3.87
N GLU A 602 -6.06 1.51 2.92
CA GLU A 602 -6.53 2.90 2.85
C GLU A 602 -8.05 3.07 2.70
N ASN A 603 -8.60 4.12 3.31
CA ASN A 603 -9.97 4.59 3.12
C ASN A 603 -11.08 3.56 3.47
N ASN A 604 -10.77 2.48 4.22
CA ASN A 604 -11.75 1.43 4.53
C ASN A 604 -12.78 1.95 5.55
N LEU A 605 -14.03 2.06 5.12
CA LEU A 605 -15.03 2.93 5.74
C LEU A 605 -15.52 2.38 7.08
N GLY A 606 -15.36 3.16 8.15
CA GLY A 606 -15.81 2.80 9.50
C GLY A 606 -15.12 1.57 10.12
N GLY A 607 -14.11 1.01 9.47
CA GLY A 607 -13.43 -0.22 9.87
C GLY A 607 -11.93 -0.06 10.10
N ALA A 608 -11.26 -1.15 10.48
CA ALA A 608 -9.81 -1.18 10.56
C ALA A 608 -9.15 -1.26 9.16
N GLY A 609 -7.90 -0.84 9.00
CA GLY A 609 -7.12 -1.20 7.81
C GLY A 609 -6.84 -2.70 7.80
N PHE A 610 -6.17 -3.17 8.85
CA PHE A 610 -5.98 -4.59 9.18
C PHE A 610 -6.44 -4.88 10.62
N TRP A 611 -7.11 -6.02 10.81
CA TRP A 611 -7.62 -6.52 12.10
C TRP A 611 -7.23 -8.00 12.29
N CYS A 612 -6.53 -8.32 13.38
CA CYS A 612 -6.47 -9.69 13.93
C CYS A 612 -7.31 -9.73 15.20
N ASP A 613 -8.18 -10.72 15.32
CA ASP A 613 -9.13 -10.88 16.43
C ASP A 613 -9.14 -12.33 16.92
N GLU A 614 -9.80 -12.57 18.06
CA GLU A 614 -10.10 -13.90 18.59
C GLU A 614 -8.87 -14.84 18.64
N ASP A 615 -7.97 -14.61 19.60
CA ASP A 615 -6.79 -15.46 19.87
C ASP A 615 -5.82 -15.65 18.68
N CYS A 616 -5.39 -14.55 18.05
CA CYS A 616 -4.21 -14.55 17.18
C CYS A 616 -2.91 -14.67 17.99
N ARG A 617 -1.93 -15.42 17.49
CA ARG A 617 -0.61 -15.65 18.10
C ARG A 617 0.48 -15.71 17.01
N GLY A 618 1.72 -15.39 17.37
CA GLY A 618 2.88 -15.44 16.46
C GLY A 618 2.79 -14.47 15.27
N GLY A 619 2.05 -13.37 15.41
CA GLY A 619 1.80 -12.43 14.32
C GLY A 619 2.98 -11.51 14.01
N VAL A 620 3.26 -11.28 12.73
CA VAL A 620 4.27 -10.30 12.27
C VAL A 620 3.61 -9.29 11.34
N ILE A 621 3.50 -8.03 11.77
CA ILE A 621 2.83 -6.95 11.04
C ILE A 621 3.84 -5.84 10.82
N VAL A 622 4.50 -5.81 9.65
CA VAL A 622 5.67 -4.94 9.41
C VAL A 622 5.67 -4.17 8.10
N ASN A 623 6.26 -2.97 8.10
CA ASN A 623 6.42 -2.12 6.91
C ASN A 623 5.11 -1.81 6.17
N ASN A 624 3.95 -1.92 6.80
CA ASN A 624 2.67 -1.61 6.16
C ASN A 624 2.33 -0.13 6.27
N ILE A 625 1.39 0.31 5.43
CA ILE A 625 0.84 1.66 5.46
C ILE A 625 -0.64 1.55 5.75
N SER A 626 -1.13 2.33 6.72
CA SER A 626 -2.55 2.32 7.07
C SER A 626 -3.10 3.72 7.30
N ARG A 627 -4.03 4.17 6.46
CA ARG A 627 -4.49 5.56 6.43
C ARG A 627 -5.96 5.77 6.11
N ASN A 628 -6.55 6.85 6.60
CA ASN A 628 -7.96 7.23 6.34
C ASN A 628 -9.00 6.15 6.73
N ASN A 629 -8.61 5.10 7.47
CA ASN A 629 -9.54 4.10 8.00
C ASN A 629 -10.18 4.63 9.30
N LYS A 630 -10.95 3.81 10.04
CA LYS A 630 -11.30 4.12 11.45
C LYS A 630 -10.12 3.79 12.38
N ILE A 631 -9.59 2.59 12.25
CA ILE A 631 -8.40 2.12 12.99
C ILE A 631 -7.32 1.77 11.97
N GLY A 632 -6.06 2.17 12.17
CA GLY A 632 -4.98 1.79 11.26
C GLY A 632 -4.66 0.29 11.33
N ILE A 633 -4.29 -0.19 12.51
CA ILE A 633 -4.04 -1.61 12.84
C ILE A 633 -4.79 -1.95 14.12
N PHE A 634 -5.56 -3.04 14.12
CA PHE A 634 -6.23 -3.57 15.31
C PHE A 634 -5.70 -4.99 15.62
N TYR A 635 -5.20 -5.20 16.84
CA TYR A 635 -4.77 -6.51 17.34
C TYR A 635 -5.53 -6.81 18.64
N GLU A 636 -6.62 -7.56 18.53
CA GLU A 636 -7.68 -7.69 19.54
C GLU A 636 -7.71 -9.08 20.19
N VAL A 637 -7.90 -9.14 21.51
CA VAL A 637 -7.98 -10.34 22.36
C VAL A 637 -7.06 -11.48 21.92
N SER A 638 -5.78 -11.15 21.77
CA SER A 638 -4.76 -11.97 21.13
C SER A 638 -3.49 -12.06 21.99
N ASP A 639 -2.52 -12.86 21.56
CA ASP A 639 -1.23 -13.11 22.21
C ASP A 639 -0.06 -12.76 21.26
N THR A 640 1.16 -12.78 21.79
CA THR A 640 2.47 -12.84 21.11
C THR A 640 2.47 -12.31 19.66
N GLY A 641 2.74 -11.02 19.47
CA GLY A 641 2.82 -10.40 18.13
C GLY A 641 3.91 -9.34 18.03
N ILE A 642 4.38 -9.06 16.81
CA ILE A 642 5.31 -7.97 16.49
C ILE A 642 4.63 -7.02 15.50
N ILE A 643 4.36 -5.79 15.94
CA ILE A 643 3.86 -4.68 15.11
C ILE A 643 5.01 -3.69 14.96
N ALA A 644 5.71 -3.68 13.81
CA ALA A 644 6.92 -2.87 13.68
C ALA A 644 7.17 -2.20 12.33
N SER A 645 7.76 -0.99 12.34
CA SER A 645 8.05 -0.21 11.13
C SER A 645 6.82 0.12 10.25
N ASN A 646 5.61 0.13 10.80
CA ASN A 646 4.43 0.55 10.04
C ASN A 646 4.29 2.08 10.03
N LEU A 647 3.79 2.63 8.93
CA LEU A 647 3.50 4.06 8.74
C LEU A 647 1.98 4.27 8.76
N ILE A 648 1.46 4.97 9.77
CA ILE A 648 0.03 4.95 10.11
C ILE A 648 -0.47 6.37 10.35
N TYR A 649 -1.28 6.92 9.44
CA TYR A 649 -1.64 8.34 9.49
C TYR A 649 -3.06 8.67 9.03
N ASP A 650 -3.58 9.82 9.45
CA ASP A 650 -4.91 10.33 9.09
C ASP A 650 -6.09 9.36 9.38
N ASN A 651 -5.92 8.34 10.22
CA ASN A 651 -7.03 7.44 10.57
C ASN A 651 -8.02 8.16 11.50
N THR A 652 -9.31 8.00 11.21
CA THR A 652 -10.42 8.79 11.79
C THR A 652 -10.75 8.49 13.26
N TYR A 653 -10.06 7.52 13.88
CA TYR A 653 -10.10 7.29 15.33
C TYR A 653 -8.73 6.94 15.90
N ALA A 654 -8.18 5.76 15.57
CA ALA A 654 -6.95 5.26 16.17
C ALA A 654 -5.89 4.86 15.12
N GLY A 655 -4.61 5.07 15.41
CA GLY A 655 -3.51 4.56 14.59
C GLY A 655 -3.30 3.06 14.82
N ILE A 656 -2.75 2.68 15.97
CA ILE A 656 -2.70 1.28 16.44
C ILE A 656 -3.64 1.16 17.64
N GLN A 657 -4.51 0.16 17.63
CA GLN A 657 -5.32 -0.24 18.78
C GLN A 657 -5.02 -1.70 19.12
N THR A 658 -4.81 -2.03 20.39
CA THR A 658 -4.60 -3.42 20.82
C THR A 658 -5.06 -3.71 22.25
N CYS A 659 -5.66 -4.89 22.42
CA CYS A 659 -5.82 -5.56 23.72
C CYS A 659 -5.28 -6.98 23.59
N SER A 660 -3.97 -7.13 23.78
CA SER A 660 -3.28 -8.39 23.50
C SER A 660 -2.00 -8.54 24.32
N ALA A 661 -1.76 -9.74 24.82
CA ALA A 661 -0.57 -10.06 25.59
C ALA A 661 0.68 -10.18 24.70
N ASN A 662 1.85 -10.17 25.35
CA ASN A 662 3.17 -10.49 24.79
C ASN A 662 3.53 -9.72 23.49
N THR A 663 2.93 -8.54 23.30
CA THR A 663 2.94 -7.81 22.02
C THR A 663 4.03 -6.75 21.98
N LYS A 664 4.85 -6.77 20.91
CA LYS A 664 5.97 -5.86 20.66
C LYS A 664 5.61 -4.81 19.61
N ILE A 665 5.51 -3.56 20.03
CA ILE A 665 5.17 -2.39 19.22
C ILE A 665 6.44 -1.55 19.05
N TYR A 666 7.18 -1.78 17.97
CA TYR A 666 8.52 -1.23 17.75
C TYR A 666 8.63 -0.34 16.51
N ASN A 667 9.29 0.81 16.61
CA ASN A 667 9.67 1.60 15.43
C ASN A 667 8.49 1.96 14.49
N ASN A 668 7.25 2.10 14.96
CA ASN A 668 6.15 2.56 14.11
C ASN A 668 6.12 4.09 14.03
N THR A 669 5.73 4.66 12.89
CA THR A 669 5.46 6.10 12.75
C THR A 669 3.94 6.30 12.70
N LEU A 670 3.40 6.98 13.70
CA LEU A 670 1.99 7.29 13.82
C LEU A 670 1.79 8.80 13.78
N VAL A 671 0.96 9.31 12.86
CA VAL A 671 0.82 10.75 12.61
C VAL A 671 -0.62 11.19 12.35
N ASP A 672 -1.08 12.24 13.04
CA ASP A 672 -2.36 12.91 12.83
C ASP A 672 -3.62 11.98 12.90
N ASN A 673 -3.52 10.82 13.56
CA ASN A 673 -4.66 9.94 13.81
C ASN A 673 -5.64 10.64 14.79
N ALA A 674 -6.91 10.76 14.40
CA ALA A 674 -7.78 11.84 14.84
C ALA A 674 -8.11 11.87 16.35
N ALA A 675 -8.18 10.71 17.01
CA ALA A 675 -8.39 10.64 18.47
C ALA A 675 -7.15 10.16 19.22
N ILE A 676 -6.49 9.09 18.76
CA ILE A 676 -5.36 8.46 19.44
C ILE A 676 -4.34 7.95 18.40
N ASP A 677 -3.04 8.15 18.60
CA ASP A 677 -2.05 7.45 17.77
C ASP A 677 -1.94 5.97 18.19
N LEU A 678 -1.54 5.68 19.43
CA LEU A 678 -1.45 4.31 19.96
C LEU A 678 -2.35 4.12 21.19
N TRP A 679 -3.25 3.14 21.13
CA TRP A 679 -4.11 2.71 22.23
C TRP A 679 -3.79 1.26 22.62
N VAL A 680 -3.29 1.05 23.83
CA VAL A 680 -3.20 -0.26 24.49
C VAL A 680 -4.32 -0.32 25.54
N TYR A 681 -5.10 -1.40 25.58
CA TYR A 681 -6.15 -1.58 26.57
C TYR A 681 -6.34 -3.03 26.97
N ASP A 682 -7.15 -3.24 28.00
CA ASP A 682 -7.74 -4.53 28.33
C ASP A 682 -9.24 -4.30 28.51
N ASP A 683 -10.08 -5.25 28.09
CA ASP A 683 -11.53 -5.18 28.30
C ASP A 683 -12.00 -6.24 29.30
N SER A 684 -13.31 -6.46 29.40
CA SER A 684 -13.88 -7.38 30.41
C SER A 684 -13.90 -8.85 29.99
N ARG A 685 -13.52 -9.18 28.74
CA ARG A 685 -13.32 -10.56 28.27
C ARG A 685 -12.07 -11.14 28.94
N ASN A 686 -12.16 -12.35 29.50
CA ASN A 686 -11.01 -13.09 30.03
C ASN A 686 -10.92 -14.49 29.41
N GLU A 687 -9.72 -15.09 29.37
CA GLU A 687 -9.48 -16.43 28.79
C GLU A 687 -10.36 -17.55 29.42
N GLN A 688 -10.84 -17.35 30.65
CA GLN A 688 -11.68 -18.32 31.37
C GLN A 688 -13.19 -18.17 31.06
N ASP A 689 -13.61 -17.11 30.34
CA ASP A 689 -14.98 -16.96 29.88
C ASP A 689 -15.29 -18.05 28.83
N LYS A 690 -16.04 -19.07 29.25
CA LYS A 690 -16.32 -20.28 28.44
C LYS A 690 -17.32 -20.05 27.30
N ARG A 691 -17.06 -19.07 26.45
CA ARG A 691 -17.75 -18.82 25.18
C ARG A 691 -17.22 -19.67 24.02
N GLY A 692 -16.06 -20.31 24.15
CA GLY A 692 -15.56 -21.24 23.12
C GLY A 692 -14.07 -21.27 22.85
N SER A 693 -13.22 -20.70 23.73
CA SER A 693 -11.77 -20.46 23.48
C SER A 693 -11.45 -19.45 22.36
N ASP A 694 -12.44 -18.66 21.93
CA ASP A 694 -12.29 -17.60 20.92
C ASP A 694 -11.67 -16.29 21.48
N ILE A 695 -10.88 -16.35 22.55
CA ILE A 695 -10.37 -15.18 23.30
C ILE A 695 -8.97 -15.53 23.86
N GLY A 696 -7.97 -14.70 23.55
CA GLY A 696 -6.61 -14.80 24.08
C GLY A 696 -6.48 -14.32 25.55
N PRO A 697 -5.26 -14.35 26.10
CA PRO A 697 -4.99 -13.92 27.48
C PRO A 697 -5.06 -12.40 27.68
N ASP A 698 -5.43 -11.97 28.89
CA ASP A 698 -5.44 -10.58 29.36
C ASP A 698 -4.14 -9.83 29.02
N THR A 699 -4.25 -8.52 28.75
CA THR A 699 -3.20 -7.70 28.15
C THR A 699 -1.98 -7.46 29.06
N VAL A 700 -0.97 -8.32 28.97
CA VAL A 700 0.28 -8.24 29.75
C VAL A 700 1.54 -8.37 28.89
N ASN A 701 2.71 -8.00 29.43
CA ASN A 701 4.01 -8.13 28.76
C ASN A 701 4.10 -7.39 27.40
N VAL A 702 3.40 -6.26 27.28
CA VAL A 702 3.45 -5.36 26.12
C VAL A 702 4.75 -4.57 26.14
N GLN A 703 5.38 -4.42 24.97
CA GLN A 703 6.58 -3.60 24.78
C GLN A 703 6.28 -2.47 23.78
N VAL A 704 6.44 -1.22 24.19
CA VAL A 704 6.24 -0.04 23.34
C VAL A 704 7.56 0.72 23.26
N VAL A 705 8.29 0.58 22.15
CA VAL A 705 9.68 1.05 22.04
C VAL A 705 9.99 1.69 20.68
N ASN A 706 10.83 2.72 20.65
CA ASN A 706 11.31 3.37 19.41
C ASN A 706 10.23 3.97 18.49
N ASN A 707 8.96 4.11 18.89
CA ASN A 707 7.91 4.64 18.01
C ASN A 707 7.99 6.18 17.89
N ILE A 708 7.36 6.74 16.85
CA ILE A 708 7.02 8.16 16.75
C ILE A 708 5.49 8.28 16.80
N LEU A 709 4.97 9.18 17.64
CA LEU A 709 3.56 9.50 17.80
C LEU A 709 3.41 11.02 17.68
N SER A 710 2.66 11.51 16.70
CA SER A 710 2.78 12.90 16.24
C SER A 710 1.45 13.54 15.85
N GLY A 711 1.06 14.64 16.51
CA GLY A 711 0.18 15.65 15.90
C GLY A 711 -1.27 15.74 16.41
N GLY A 712 -2.21 15.55 15.49
CA GLY A 712 -3.61 16.02 15.51
C GLY A 712 -4.56 15.42 16.55
N ASN A 713 -4.17 14.31 17.17
CA ASN A 713 -4.92 13.52 18.16
C ASN A 713 -5.48 14.28 19.39
N ILE A 714 -6.34 13.61 20.18
CA ILE A 714 -6.75 14.04 21.54
C ILE A 714 -5.65 13.69 22.56
N THR A 715 -5.01 12.53 22.39
CA THR A 715 -3.83 12.10 23.15
C THR A 715 -2.92 11.26 22.26
N THR A 716 -1.60 11.44 22.33
CA THR A 716 -0.66 10.63 21.53
C THR A 716 -0.71 9.14 21.93
N PHE A 717 -0.67 8.87 23.23
CA PHE A 717 -0.77 7.51 23.75
C PHE A 717 -1.94 7.38 24.73
N LYS A 718 -2.57 6.20 24.72
CA LYS A 718 -3.57 5.79 25.70
C LYS A 718 -3.26 4.40 26.22
N ALA A 719 -3.23 4.25 27.53
CA ALA A 719 -3.29 2.98 28.23
C ALA A 719 -4.56 2.96 29.08
N SER A 720 -5.45 1.97 28.93
CA SER A 720 -6.69 1.90 29.72
C SER A 720 -7.20 0.49 29.99
N ARG A 721 -7.74 0.21 31.17
CA ARG A 721 -8.82 -0.80 31.24
C ARG A 721 -10.13 -0.21 30.69
N SER A 722 -10.99 -1.04 30.10
CA SER A 722 -12.34 -0.67 29.70
C SER A 722 -13.43 -1.31 30.58
N ASP A 723 -13.04 -2.06 31.62
CA ASP A 723 -13.96 -2.68 32.56
C ASP A 723 -14.23 -1.77 33.77
N ASN A 724 -15.49 -1.73 34.24
CA ASN A 724 -15.89 -0.94 35.40
C ASN A 724 -15.81 -1.73 36.73
N ASN A 725 -15.37 -2.99 36.69
CA ASN A 725 -15.43 -3.93 37.82
C ASN A 725 -14.05 -4.27 38.40
N PHE A 726 -12.96 -3.88 37.72
CA PHE A 726 -11.57 -4.17 38.04
C PHE A 726 -11.24 -5.67 38.11
N THR A 727 -11.86 -6.49 37.26
CA THR A 727 -11.60 -7.96 37.23
C THR A 727 -10.39 -8.34 36.38
N ASN A 728 -10.10 -7.55 35.35
CA ASN A 728 -9.07 -7.83 34.34
C ASN A 728 -7.88 -6.87 34.53
N THR A 729 -6.84 -7.02 33.71
CA THR A 729 -5.58 -6.30 33.91
C THR A 729 -5.71 -4.79 33.64
N GLY A 730 -4.71 -4.01 34.01
CA GLY A 730 -4.74 -2.56 33.85
C GLY A 730 -3.38 -1.99 33.44
N PRO A 731 -3.31 -0.70 33.04
CA PRO A 731 -2.07 -0.05 32.60
C PRO A 731 -0.85 -0.25 33.51
N ASN A 732 -1.07 -0.38 34.82
CA ASN A 732 -0.03 -0.64 35.81
C ASN A 732 0.61 -2.06 35.71
N THR A 733 0.02 -2.98 34.93
CA THR A 733 0.51 -4.35 34.69
C THR A 733 0.72 -4.68 33.20
N PHE A 734 0.28 -3.83 32.27
CA PHE A 734 0.39 -4.09 30.82
C PHE A 734 1.85 -4.22 30.35
N PHE A 735 2.74 -3.32 30.80
CA PHE A 735 4.01 -3.07 30.13
C PHE A 735 5.21 -3.80 30.76
N SER A 736 5.99 -4.48 29.93
CA SER A 736 7.33 -4.96 30.29
C SER A 736 8.46 -4.07 29.78
N ALA A 737 8.19 -3.23 28.77
CA ALA A 737 9.05 -2.13 28.36
C ALA A 737 8.24 -0.97 27.77
N MET A 738 8.50 0.25 28.23
CA MET A 738 7.97 1.48 27.64
C MET A 738 9.05 2.56 27.71
N ASP A 739 9.84 2.70 26.64
CA ASP A 739 10.93 3.66 26.55
C ASP A 739 11.36 3.97 25.10
N TYR A 740 12.18 5.00 24.91
CA TYR A 740 12.71 5.45 23.61
C TYR A 740 11.64 5.85 22.58
N ASN A 741 10.41 6.15 22.98
CA ASN A 741 9.40 6.68 22.06
C ASN A 741 9.62 8.19 21.83
N SER A 742 9.04 8.74 20.77
CA SER A 742 9.06 10.19 20.51
C SER A 742 7.65 10.71 20.31
N TYR A 743 7.28 11.71 21.08
CA TYR A 743 5.95 12.28 21.09
C TYR A 743 5.99 13.73 20.63
N TYR A 744 5.14 14.09 19.67
CA TYR A 744 4.92 15.47 19.25
C TYR A 744 3.45 15.86 19.30
N ARG A 745 3.16 17.05 19.83
CA ARG A 745 1.80 17.61 19.92
C ARG A 745 1.69 18.88 19.08
N SER A 746 1.11 18.78 17.88
CA SER A 746 0.91 19.93 16.97
C SER A 746 -0.02 21.01 17.52
N GLY A 747 -0.85 20.66 18.52
CA GLY A 747 -1.67 21.61 19.30
C GLY A 747 -1.04 22.11 20.60
N GLY A 748 0.25 21.83 20.84
CA GLY A 748 0.97 22.25 22.03
C GLY A 748 0.65 21.48 23.33
N THR A 749 1.19 21.98 24.44
CA THR A 749 1.17 21.30 25.76
C THR A 749 -0.22 21.16 26.40
N GLY A 750 -1.23 21.83 25.87
CA GLY A 750 -2.62 21.70 26.31
C GLY A 750 -3.28 20.37 25.94
N LYS A 751 -2.73 19.63 24.98
CA LYS A 751 -3.16 18.26 24.68
C LYS A 751 -2.58 17.24 25.65
N SER A 752 -3.35 16.20 25.95
CA SER A 752 -2.87 15.02 26.69
C SER A 752 -1.71 14.38 25.92
N LEU A 753 -0.68 13.94 26.64
CA LEU A 753 0.41 13.16 26.07
C LEU A 753 0.11 11.66 26.23
N ILE A 754 -0.16 11.27 27.48
CA ILE A 754 -0.48 9.90 27.88
C ILE A 754 -1.75 9.93 28.73
N ASN A 755 -2.84 9.36 28.20
CA ASN A 755 -4.03 9.05 29.00
C ASN A 755 -3.83 7.68 29.66
N TRP A 756 -3.90 7.62 30.98
CA TRP A 756 -3.64 6.43 31.80
C TRP A 756 -4.87 6.12 32.66
N VAL A 757 -5.64 5.10 32.31
CA VAL A 757 -6.91 4.75 32.94
C VAL A 757 -6.80 3.38 33.61
N ASP A 758 -6.41 3.37 34.87
CA ASP A 758 -6.31 2.17 35.70
C ASP A 758 -7.45 2.16 36.73
N THR A 759 -7.17 2.42 38.01
CA THR A 759 -8.16 2.61 39.09
C THR A 759 -8.62 4.07 39.13
N GLY A 760 -9.13 4.54 37.98
CA GLY A 760 -9.40 5.94 37.68
C GLY A 760 -8.55 6.47 36.52
N GLY A 761 -8.92 7.63 35.97
CA GLY A 761 -8.28 8.23 34.80
C GLY A 761 -7.34 9.39 35.15
N VAL A 762 -6.09 9.29 34.70
CA VAL A 762 -5.07 10.35 34.78
C VAL A 762 -4.67 10.78 33.37
N ASN A 763 -4.50 12.08 33.15
CA ASN A 763 -3.97 12.63 31.90
C ASN A 763 -2.60 13.24 32.16
N TYR A 764 -1.54 12.54 31.77
CA TYR A 764 -0.19 13.08 31.84
C TYR A 764 0.03 14.04 30.66
N THR A 765 0.36 15.29 30.98
CA THR A 765 0.68 16.34 30.01
C THR A 765 2.18 16.46 29.71
N SER A 766 3.01 15.61 30.32
CA SER A 766 4.45 15.50 30.00
C SER A 766 5.06 14.15 30.35
N LEU A 767 6.17 13.78 29.70
CA LEU A 767 6.97 12.62 30.08
C LEU A 767 7.63 12.79 31.45
N ALA A 768 7.90 14.01 31.91
CA ALA A 768 8.45 14.25 33.24
C ALA A 768 7.50 13.74 34.35
N ALA A 769 6.19 13.92 34.17
CA ALA A 769 5.18 13.37 35.08
C ALA A 769 5.09 11.83 34.96
N MET A 770 5.13 11.30 33.74
CA MET A 770 5.10 9.85 33.50
C MET A 770 6.28 9.12 34.19
N ARG A 771 7.49 9.67 34.03
CA ARG A 771 8.72 9.20 34.71
C ARG A 771 8.58 9.25 36.23
N ALA A 772 8.04 10.33 36.77
CA ALA A 772 7.90 10.52 38.21
C ALA A 772 6.90 9.56 38.88
N THR A 773 5.82 9.17 38.19
CA THR A 773 4.82 8.26 38.75
C THR A 773 5.06 6.78 38.41
N HIS A 774 5.60 6.47 37.23
CA HIS A 774 5.69 5.08 36.73
C HIS A 774 7.11 4.63 36.34
N GLY A 775 8.09 5.52 36.27
CA GLY A 775 9.47 5.19 35.85
C GLY A 775 9.67 4.98 34.34
N TRP A 776 8.61 4.94 33.54
CA TRP A 776 8.66 4.74 32.09
C TRP A 776 9.17 5.95 31.30
N GLU A 777 9.54 5.74 30.03
CA GLU A 777 10.01 6.74 29.08
C GLU A 777 11.27 7.51 29.50
N ALA A 778 12.21 6.89 30.21
CA ALA A 778 13.47 7.51 30.64
C ALA A 778 14.23 8.26 29.52
N HIS A 779 14.24 7.69 28.31
CA HIS A 779 14.89 8.23 27.10
C HIS A 779 13.89 8.78 26.07
N GLY A 780 12.60 8.86 26.40
CA GLY A 780 11.55 9.38 25.53
C GLY A 780 11.67 10.88 25.21
N HIS A 781 11.20 11.29 24.04
CA HIS A 781 11.15 12.71 23.62
C HIS A 781 9.75 13.30 23.80
N ASP A 782 9.64 14.47 24.44
CA ASP A 782 8.37 15.19 24.66
C ASP A 782 8.45 16.57 23.98
N LEU A 783 7.80 16.70 22.81
CA LEU A 783 7.87 17.89 21.98
C LEU A 783 6.48 18.50 21.79
N ALA A 784 6.37 19.82 21.96
CA ALA A 784 5.07 20.51 22.00
C ALA A 784 5.15 21.98 21.51
N SER A 785 6.15 22.30 20.69
CA SER A 785 6.35 23.62 20.09
C SER A 785 7.22 23.52 18.82
N GLY A 786 7.06 24.48 17.92
CA GLY A 786 7.68 24.48 16.59
C GLY A 786 6.75 23.96 15.50
N GLY A 787 7.34 23.61 14.34
CA GLY A 787 6.68 22.76 13.33
C GLY A 787 7.02 21.28 13.56
N ASP A 788 6.78 20.43 12.56
CA ASP A 788 7.21 19.02 12.54
C ASP A 788 8.69 18.88 13.00
N PRO A 789 8.95 18.21 14.15
CA PRO A 789 10.30 18.04 14.66
C PRO A 789 11.04 16.83 14.07
N PHE A 790 10.34 15.93 13.36
CA PHE A 790 10.82 14.59 13.08
C PHE A 790 11.18 14.33 11.62
N PHE A 791 10.36 14.76 10.67
CA PHE A 791 10.37 14.20 9.32
C PHE A 791 11.06 15.11 8.28
N VAL A 792 11.29 14.61 7.08
CA VAL A 792 11.83 15.39 5.95
C VAL A 792 10.80 16.42 5.49
N ASN A 793 9.53 16.01 5.32
CA ASN A 793 8.42 16.94 5.07
C ASN A 793 7.06 16.29 5.40
N GLN A 794 6.51 16.53 6.61
CA GLN A 794 5.20 16.02 7.02
C GLN A 794 4.06 16.47 6.07
N SER A 795 4.06 17.73 5.62
CA SER A 795 3.01 18.28 4.74
C SER A 795 2.96 17.61 3.35
N LEU A 796 4.10 17.17 2.82
CA LEU A 796 4.17 16.36 1.59
C LEU A 796 4.11 14.85 1.87
N ARG A 797 3.70 14.44 3.09
CA ARG A 797 3.66 13.03 3.56
C ARG A 797 4.99 12.27 3.43
N ASN A 798 6.12 12.99 3.39
CA ASN A 798 7.46 12.40 3.45
C ASN A 798 7.88 12.22 4.92
N TYR A 799 7.42 11.12 5.50
CA TYR A 799 7.65 10.73 6.90
C TYR A 799 9.03 10.10 7.16
N ALA A 800 10.00 10.23 6.24
CA ALA A 800 11.38 9.81 6.51
C ALA A 800 11.98 10.70 7.61
N VAL A 801 12.68 10.12 8.59
CA VAL A 801 13.28 10.89 9.69
C VAL A 801 14.50 11.65 9.20
N ARG A 802 14.47 12.99 9.26
CA ARG A 802 15.57 13.85 8.81
C ARG A 802 16.78 13.75 9.75
N SER A 803 18.00 13.94 9.22
CA SER A 803 19.24 13.81 10.00
C SER A 803 19.40 14.81 11.16
N SER A 804 18.68 15.94 11.12
CA SER A 804 18.62 16.94 12.20
C SER A 804 17.53 16.66 13.25
N SER A 805 16.79 15.55 13.12
CA SER A 805 15.73 15.17 14.04
C SER A 805 16.29 14.59 15.35
N PRO A 806 15.69 14.88 16.52
CA PRO A 806 16.02 14.15 17.75
C PRO A 806 15.68 12.65 17.65
N ALA A 807 14.81 12.24 16.72
CA ALA A 807 14.50 10.83 16.45
C ALA A 807 15.55 10.12 15.55
N TYR A 808 16.54 10.83 14.99
CA TYR A 808 17.53 10.25 14.08
C TYR A 808 18.59 9.44 14.82
N LEU A 809 18.77 8.17 14.45
CA LEU A 809 19.70 7.19 15.04
C LEU A 809 19.72 7.16 16.59
N SER A 810 18.57 7.43 17.22
CA SER A 810 18.44 7.63 18.68
C SER A 810 17.53 6.63 19.38
N GLY A 811 17.15 5.54 18.71
CA GLY A 811 16.38 4.44 19.28
C GLY A 811 17.22 3.50 20.17
N SER A 812 16.53 2.72 20.99
CA SER A 812 17.09 1.56 21.68
C SER A 812 17.59 0.52 20.68
N PRO A 813 18.71 -0.19 20.95
CA PRO A 813 19.15 -1.34 20.17
C PRO A 813 18.02 -2.36 19.94
N LEU A 814 17.81 -2.78 18.69
CA LEU A 814 16.72 -3.70 18.37
C LEU A 814 16.96 -5.10 18.96
N PRO A 815 15.97 -5.71 19.66
CA PRO A 815 16.05 -7.11 20.08
C PRO A 815 16.04 -8.03 18.85
N ALA A 816 16.65 -9.21 18.99
CA ALA A 816 16.98 -10.06 17.84
C ALA A 816 15.79 -10.46 16.95
N ASP A 817 14.60 -10.67 17.53
CA ASP A 817 13.39 -11.04 16.80
C ASP A 817 12.77 -9.86 16.03
N VAL A 818 12.71 -8.67 16.64
CA VAL A 818 12.30 -7.44 15.95
C VAL A 818 13.30 -7.08 14.84
N ALA A 819 14.61 -7.20 15.12
CA ALA A 819 15.65 -6.96 14.12
C ALA A 819 15.53 -7.93 12.92
N GLN A 820 15.27 -9.21 13.18
CA GLN A 820 15.06 -10.24 12.16
C GLN A 820 13.88 -9.91 11.23
N VAL A 821 12.70 -9.54 11.75
CA VAL A 821 11.54 -9.23 10.91
C VAL A 821 11.65 -7.90 10.15
N LEU A 822 12.53 -6.99 10.62
CA LEU A 822 12.87 -5.74 9.94
C LEU A 822 14.08 -5.87 8.99
N GLY A 823 14.70 -7.06 8.89
CA GLY A 823 15.80 -7.32 7.97
C GLY A 823 17.14 -6.69 8.35
N VAL A 824 17.36 -6.38 9.63
CA VAL A 824 18.57 -5.71 10.15
C VAL A 824 19.28 -6.55 11.21
N PRO A 825 20.59 -6.31 11.48
CA PRO A 825 21.30 -7.03 12.53
C PRO A 825 20.70 -6.81 13.94
N ALA A 826 20.75 -7.85 14.77
CA ALA A 826 20.38 -7.74 16.18
C ALA A 826 21.28 -6.72 16.90
N GLY A 827 20.70 -5.88 17.75
CA GLY A 827 21.41 -4.82 18.45
C GLY A 827 21.69 -3.56 17.61
N THR A 828 21.22 -3.47 16.35
CA THR A 828 21.32 -2.23 15.57
C THR A 828 20.53 -1.10 16.24
N VAL A 829 21.21 0.02 16.49
CA VAL A 829 20.59 1.31 16.83
C VAL A 829 20.06 1.94 15.54
N THR A 830 18.78 2.31 15.55
CA THR A 830 18.07 2.87 14.39
C THR A 830 17.47 4.23 14.74
N SER A 831 17.03 4.98 13.73
CA SER A 831 16.11 6.10 13.96
C SER A 831 14.81 5.58 14.57
N ARG A 832 14.22 6.35 15.49
CA ARG A 832 12.86 6.07 15.99
C ARG A 832 11.86 6.25 14.85
N GLY A 833 10.71 5.58 14.93
CA GLY A 833 9.73 5.53 13.85
C GLY A 833 10.11 4.57 12.72
N ALA A 834 9.31 4.59 11.66
CA ALA A 834 9.30 3.58 10.62
C ALA A 834 10.56 3.60 9.73
N LEU A 835 11.16 2.43 9.60
CA LEU A 835 12.42 2.20 8.90
C LEU A 835 12.19 1.97 7.41
N ASN A 836 11.16 1.22 7.04
CA ASN A 836 10.75 0.96 5.66
C ASN A 836 9.22 0.90 5.51
N TRP A 837 8.71 1.23 4.32
CA TRP A 837 7.32 1.09 3.87
C TRP A 837 7.24 1.14 2.33
N PRO A 838 6.18 0.65 1.67
CA PRO A 838 5.97 0.76 0.22
C PRO A 838 6.27 2.13 -0.36
N GLY A 839 7.17 2.20 -1.36
CA GLY A 839 7.53 3.46 -2.01
C GLY A 839 8.39 4.41 -1.14
N LYS A 840 9.08 3.89 -0.14
CA LYS A 840 10.19 4.58 0.55
C LYS A 840 11.53 4.35 -0.15
#